data_AF-A0A6J1JB33-F1
#
_entry.id   AF-A0A6J1JB33-F1
#
_cell.length_a   1.000
_cell.length_b   1.000
_cell.length_c   1.000
_cell.angle_alpha   90.00
_cell.angle_beta   90.00
_cell.angle_gamma   90.00
#
_symmetry.space_group_name_H-M   'P 1'
#
loop_
_entity.id
_entity.type
_entity.pdbx_description
1 polymer ?
#
loop_
_entity_poly.entity_id
_entity_poly.type
_entity_poly.pdbx_seq_one_letter_code
_entity_poly.pdbx_strand_id
1 'polypeptide(L)'
;MIGLSRNFSTVCKLSYLQPRQTQATPNFIPFSQLQQQRKLLEWRLISILHDCTDFSQIKQVHGQIICNGLSQCSYVLTKLIRMLSKVDVPMDCYPRLVFGQVNYPNPFLWTAMIRGYALQGPFTESINLYTNMRGNGVSPVSFTFSALFKACGASLNLDLGRQVHAQTILIGGFASDLYVGNTMIDMYVKCGVLGCGRKVFDEMSERDVVSWTELIVAYAKFGDMESARGLFDELPLKDMVAWTAMVTGYAQNARPKEALEYFQKMQDVGIETDEVTLVGVISACAQLGAVKYANWIRDIAERSGFGPYEHVMVGSALIDMYSKCGSPDEAYKIFEGMKERNVFSYSSMIVGYAMHGRAHSALQLFHEMLKTEIRPNKVTFIGVLSACSHAGMVEQGRQLFAKMEKYFNVTPSPDHYACMVDLLGRGGCLEEALELIETMPMEPHGGVWGALLGACRIHGNPNIAQVAADQLFKLEPDGIGNYILLSNIYASAGRWEEVSKLRKVIRAKGLKKNPGCSWFEGKKGDIHEFFADDATHQRSSEIRQALRQLLVRLRAHGYKPNLSSVPYDLTDDEKERILMSHSEKLALAYGMLCTEAGETITIMKNLRICEDCHNVMCAASEITGREIIIRDNMRFHHFHNGTCSCGNFW
;
A
#
# COMPACT_ATOMS: atom_id res chain seq x y z
N MET A 1 -11.89 76.30 14.89
CA MET A 1 -12.32 77.68 14.53
C MET A 1 -12.76 77.63 13.06
N ILE A 2 -14.03 77.36 12.73
CA ILE A 2 -15.17 78.31 12.60
C ILE A 2 -14.77 79.48 11.69
N GLY A 3 -15.19 79.51 10.42
CA GLY A 3 -16.47 80.10 9.94
C GLY A 3 -16.11 81.30 9.03
N LEU A 4 -16.89 81.82 8.08
CA LEU A 4 -18.27 81.71 7.66
C LEU A 4 -18.41 82.46 6.31
N SER A 5 -19.26 81.91 5.42
CA SER A 5 -20.32 82.53 4.62
C SER A 5 -20.10 83.77 3.72
N ARG A 6 -20.76 83.75 2.54
CA ARG A 6 -21.83 84.71 2.19
C ARG A 6 -22.63 84.27 0.96
N ASN A 7 -23.95 84.15 1.18
CA ASN A 7 -25.02 84.09 0.19
C ASN A 7 -25.19 85.46 -0.49
N PHE A 8 -25.66 85.48 -1.75
CA PHE A 8 -26.68 86.43 -2.19
C PHE A 8 -27.52 85.85 -3.35
N SER A 9 -28.83 85.94 -3.16
CA SER A 9 -29.91 85.60 -4.09
C SER A 9 -30.70 86.87 -4.41
N THR A 10 -31.03 87.16 -5.68
CA THR A 10 -32.31 87.71 -6.18
C THR A 10 -32.17 87.98 -7.70
N VAL A 11 -32.82 87.20 -8.57
CA VAL A 11 -34.17 87.42 -9.17
C VAL A 11 -34.26 88.70 -10.00
N CYS A 12 -34.30 88.54 -11.33
CA CYS A 12 -34.98 89.46 -12.24
C CYS A 12 -35.84 88.63 -13.21
N LYS A 13 -37.16 88.84 -13.15
CA LYS A 13 -38.15 88.27 -14.08
C LYS A 13 -38.22 89.16 -15.31
N LEU A 14 -38.10 88.58 -16.50
CA LEU A 14 -38.75 89.10 -17.72
C LEU A 14 -39.30 87.91 -18.52
N SER A 15 -40.45 88.20 -19.11
CA SER A 15 -41.56 87.34 -19.50
C SER A 15 -41.40 86.63 -20.85
N TYR A 16 -42.01 85.43 -20.90
CA TYR A 16 -42.66 84.76 -22.04
C TYR A 16 -41.96 84.77 -23.41
N LEU A 17 -41.51 83.58 -23.82
CA LEU A 17 -41.84 82.91 -25.10
C LEU A 17 -41.17 81.52 -25.12
N GLN A 18 -41.96 80.46 -25.02
CA GLN A 18 -41.65 79.17 -25.66
C GLN A 18 -42.49 79.10 -26.94
N PRO A 19 -42.10 78.38 -28.01
CA PRO A 19 -41.34 77.13 -27.95
C PRO A 19 -40.29 76.92 -29.06
N ARG A 20 -39.28 76.07 -28.80
CA ARG A 20 -38.92 74.93 -29.68
C ARG A 20 -37.80 74.10 -29.06
N GLN A 21 -37.95 72.80 -29.24
CA GLN A 21 -37.09 71.71 -28.80
C GLN A 21 -35.61 72.00 -29.08
N THR A 22 -34.81 72.05 -28.02
CA THR A 22 -33.35 71.89 -28.10
C THR A 22 -32.96 70.68 -27.27
N GLN A 23 -32.40 69.72 -28.01
CA GLN A 23 -31.63 68.54 -27.64
C GLN A 23 -31.31 68.37 -26.15
N ALA A 24 -31.71 67.19 -25.62
CA ALA A 24 -31.25 66.69 -24.33
C ALA A 24 -29.71 66.71 -24.28
N THR A 25 -29.16 67.53 -23.41
CA THR A 25 -27.77 67.45 -22.97
C THR A 25 -27.52 66.05 -22.40
N PRO A 26 -26.42 65.36 -22.75
CA PRO A 26 -26.14 64.04 -22.21
C PRO A 26 -26.02 64.13 -20.68
N ASN A 27 -26.78 63.27 -19.98
CA ASN A 27 -26.69 63.13 -18.53
C ASN A 27 -25.23 62.95 -18.11
N PHE A 28 -24.70 63.89 -17.33
CA PHE A 28 -23.38 63.77 -16.75
C PHE A 28 -23.41 62.66 -15.69
N ILE A 29 -22.82 61.51 -15.99
CA ILE A 29 -22.66 60.42 -15.03
C ILE A 29 -21.32 60.64 -14.31
N PRO A 30 -21.31 60.83 -12.97
CA PRO A 30 -20.08 60.94 -12.21
C PRO A 30 -19.15 59.74 -12.42
N PHE A 31 -17.85 60.00 -12.57
CA PHE A 31 -16.83 58.95 -12.76
C PHE A 31 -16.88 57.85 -11.68
N SER A 32 -17.22 58.22 -10.44
CA SER A 32 -17.41 57.29 -9.32
C SER A 32 -18.56 56.29 -9.55
N GLN A 33 -19.67 56.73 -10.15
CA GLN A 33 -20.79 55.86 -10.49
C GLN A 33 -20.46 54.92 -11.66
N LEU A 34 -19.73 55.41 -12.67
CA LEU A 34 -19.24 54.57 -13.78
C LEU A 34 -18.28 53.48 -13.27
N GLN A 35 -17.40 53.82 -12.34
CA GLN A 35 -16.47 52.86 -11.73
C GLN A 35 -17.21 51.81 -10.89
N GLN A 36 -18.25 52.20 -10.17
CA GLN A 36 -19.09 51.29 -9.39
C GLN A 36 -19.91 50.35 -10.28
N GLN A 37 -20.51 50.88 -11.35
CA GLN A 37 -21.22 50.08 -12.35
C GLN A 37 -20.30 49.05 -13.03
N ARG A 38 -19.07 49.45 -13.37
CA ARG A 38 -18.06 48.54 -13.92
C ARG A 38 -17.68 47.42 -12.95
N LYS A 39 -17.44 47.74 -11.67
CA LYS A 39 -17.14 46.71 -10.64
C LYS A 39 -18.29 45.72 -10.44
N LEU A 40 -19.53 46.20 -10.46
CA LEU A 40 -20.74 45.36 -10.40
C LEU A 40 -20.83 44.41 -11.60
N LEU A 41 -20.53 44.91 -12.80
CA LEU A 41 -20.50 44.11 -14.02
C LEU A 41 -19.40 43.03 -13.95
N GLU A 42 -18.19 43.40 -13.52
CA GLU A 42 -17.06 42.46 -13.34
C GLU A 42 -17.40 41.36 -12.33
N TRP A 43 -17.99 41.72 -11.18
CA TRP A 43 -18.44 40.77 -10.17
C TRP A 43 -19.51 39.82 -10.70
N ARG A 44 -20.51 40.34 -11.41
CA ARG A 44 -21.61 39.55 -11.97
C ARG A 44 -21.12 38.53 -13.00
N LEU A 45 -20.19 38.93 -13.87
CA LEU A 45 -19.57 38.04 -14.85
C LEU A 45 -18.68 36.98 -14.18
N ILE A 46 -17.94 37.33 -13.12
CA ILE A 46 -17.16 36.36 -12.34
C ILE A 46 -18.07 35.33 -11.65
N SER A 47 -19.23 35.75 -11.16
CA SER A 47 -20.24 34.87 -10.58
C SER A 47 -20.79 33.92 -11.63
N ILE A 48 -21.22 34.43 -12.80
CA ILE A 48 -21.74 33.59 -13.89
C ILE A 48 -20.67 32.59 -14.36
N LEU A 49 -19.41 33.02 -14.49
CA LEU A 49 -18.30 32.12 -14.82
C LEU A 49 -18.09 31.03 -13.79
N HIS A 50 -18.41 31.25 -12.51
CA HIS A 50 -18.27 30.23 -11.49
C HIS A 50 -19.23 29.06 -11.69
N ASP A 51 -20.44 29.37 -12.16
CA ASP A 51 -21.54 28.42 -12.34
C ASP A 51 -21.46 27.70 -13.70
N CYS A 52 -20.59 28.15 -14.62
CA CYS A 52 -20.39 27.49 -15.91
C CYS A 52 -19.75 26.10 -15.74
N THR A 53 -20.36 25.09 -16.37
CA THR A 53 -19.88 23.70 -16.36
C THR A 53 -19.36 23.22 -17.71
N ASP A 54 -19.65 23.94 -18.80
CA ASP A 54 -19.28 23.54 -20.16
C ASP A 54 -18.54 24.65 -20.94
N PHE A 55 -17.82 24.24 -21.98
CA PHE A 55 -17.02 25.14 -22.82
C PHE A 55 -17.86 26.16 -23.60
N SER A 56 -19.10 25.80 -23.97
CA SER A 56 -20.00 26.66 -24.76
C SER A 56 -20.52 27.83 -23.95
N GLN A 57 -20.91 27.59 -22.69
CA GLN A 57 -21.30 28.59 -21.71
C GLN A 57 -20.14 29.56 -21.46
N ILE A 58 -18.92 29.05 -21.24
CA ILE A 58 -17.75 29.89 -21.04
C ILE A 58 -17.48 30.79 -22.27
N LYS A 59 -17.67 30.28 -23.49
CA LYS A 59 -17.57 31.11 -24.72
C LYS A 59 -18.63 32.19 -24.80
N GLN A 60 -19.88 31.89 -24.42
CA GLN A 60 -20.95 32.88 -24.40
C GLN A 60 -20.63 34.02 -23.41
N VAL A 61 -20.14 33.67 -22.22
CA VAL A 61 -19.71 34.66 -21.22
C VAL A 61 -18.49 35.43 -21.71
N HIS A 62 -17.54 34.79 -22.41
CA HIS A 62 -16.44 35.51 -23.06
C HIS A 62 -16.94 36.51 -24.12
N GLY A 63 -17.95 36.14 -24.91
CA GLY A 63 -18.61 37.07 -25.83
C GLY A 63 -19.21 38.28 -25.11
N GLN A 64 -19.86 38.07 -23.97
CA GLN A 64 -20.36 39.17 -23.13
C GLN A 64 -19.23 40.04 -22.57
N ILE A 65 -18.10 39.45 -22.18
CA ILE A 65 -16.91 40.20 -21.73
C ILE A 65 -16.41 41.13 -22.83
N ILE A 66 -16.35 40.66 -24.09
CA ILE A 66 -15.94 41.47 -25.24
C ILE A 66 -16.95 42.59 -25.51
N CYS A 67 -18.24 42.27 -25.60
CA CYS A 67 -19.30 43.26 -25.89
C CYS A 67 -19.39 44.37 -24.85
N ASN A 68 -19.04 44.09 -23.59
CA ASN A 68 -19.03 45.09 -22.51
C ASN A 68 -17.68 45.82 -22.35
N GLY A 69 -16.73 45.65 -23.28
CA GLY A 69 -15.44 46.35 -23.25
C GLY A 69 -14.51 45.88 -22.13
N LEU A 70 -14.70 44.68 -21.58
CA LEU A 70 -13.90 44.09 -20.52
C LEU A 70 -12.79 43.15 -21.05
N SER A 71 -12.51 43.14 -22.36
CA SER A 71 -11.48 42.31 -22.99
C SER A 71 -10.04 42.61 -22.55
N GLN A 72 -9.82 43.73 -21.85
CA GLN A 72 -8.52 44.07 -21.24
C GLN A 72 -8.52 43.89 -19.72
N CYS A 73 -9.63 43.42 -19.12
CA CYS A 73 -9.75 43.26 -17.68
C CYS A 73 -9.11 41.96 -17.21
N SER A 74 -7.85 42.04 -16.76
CA SER A 74 -7.07 40.87 -16.31
C SER A 74 -7.76 40.03 -15.22
N TYR A 75 -8.53 40.63 -14.32
CA TYR A 75 -9.22 39.90 -13.23
C TYR A 75 -10.32 38.97 -13.75
N VAL A 76 -11.16 39.46 -14.67
CA VAL A 76 -12.25 38.67 -15.26
C VAL A 76 -11.66 37.58 -16.16
N LEU A 77 -10.63 37.91 -16.96
CA LEU A 77 -9.95 36.95 -17.82
C LEU A 77 -9.16 35.89 -17.03
N THR A 78 -8.60 36.24 -15.87
CA THR A 78 -7.99 35.27 -14.95
C THR A 78 -9.01 34.21 -14.52
N LYS A 79 -10.23 34.64 -14.14
CA LYS A 79 -11.32 33.72 -13.79
C LYS A 79 -11.73 32.86 -14.98
N LEU A 80 -11.89 33.47 -16.16
CA LEU A 80 -12.22 32.77 -17.40
C LEU A 80 -11.22 31.64 -17.70
N ILE A 81 -9.92 31.95 -17.70
CA ILE A 81 -8.85 30.97 -17.97
C ILE A 81 -8.83 29.85 -16.93
N ARG A 82 -9.04 30.17 -15.65
CA ARG A 82 -9.14 29.14 -14.59
C ARG A 82 -10.33 28.20 -14.81
N MET A 83 -11.46 28.71 -15.30
CA MET A 83 -12.63 27.88 -15.60
C MET A 83 -12.42 27.05 -16.86
N LEU A 84 -11.75 27.58 -17.88
CA LEU A 84 -11.36 26.82 -19.07
C LEU A 84 -10.45 25.64 -18.72
N SER A 85 -9.46 25.89 -17.85
CA SER A 85 -8.65 24.80 -17.31
C SER A 85 -9.49 23.83 -16.47
N LYS A 86 -10.45 24.30 -15.64
CA LYS A 86 -11.32 23.38 -14.88
C LYS A 86 -12.15 22.43 -15.77
N VAL A 87 -12.53 22.84 -16.98
CA VAL A 87 -13.31 22.04 -17.95
C VAL A 87 -12.39 21.27 -18.92
N ASP A 88 -11.11 21.10 -18.56
CA ASP A 88 -10.10 20.36 -19.33
C ASP A 88 -9.92 20.83 -20.79
N VAL A 89 -10.10 22.13 -21.03
CA VAL A 89 -9.79 22.73 -22.34
C VAL A 89 -8.27 22.89 -22.49
N PRO A 90 -7.65 22.36 -23.56
CA PRO A 90 -6.21 22.50 -23.77
C PRO A 90 -5.74 23.95 -23.81
N MET A 91 -4.70 24.24 -23.04
CA MET A 91 -4.20 25.60 -22.84
C MET A 91 -3.68 26.26 -24.11
N ASP A 92 -3.10 25.48 -25.04
CA ASP A 92 -2.54 25.95 -26.32
C ASP A 92 -3.58 26.45 -27.33
N CYS A 93 -4.87 26.21 -27.09
CA CYS A 93 -5.93 26.61 -27.99
C CYS A 93 -6.58 27.93 -27.54
N TYR A 94 -7.79 27.83 -26.99
CA TYR A 94 -8.60 28.99 -26.66
C TYR A 94 -7.98 29.87 -25.54
N PRO A 95 -7.46 29.32 -24.43
CA PRO A 95 -6.87 30.13 -23.35
C PRO A 95 -5.67 30.97 -23.80
N ARG A 96 -4.78 30.40 -24.63
CA ARG A 96 -3.61 31.10 -25.17
C ARG A 96 -4.00 32.30 -26.04
N LEU A 97 -5.03 32.15 -26.86
CA LEU A 97 -5.55 33.24 -27.70
C LEU A 97 -6.15 34.36 -26.86
N VAL A 98 -6.94 34.04 -25.82
CA VAL A 98 -7.50 35.04 -24.90
C VAL A 98 -6.38 35.80 -24.20
N PHE A 99 -5.35 35.09 -23.73
CA PHE A 99 -4.21 35.71 -23.06
C PHE A 99 -3.44 36.66 -24.00
N GLY A 100 -3.22 36.27 -25.26
CA GLY A 100 -2.49 37.08 -26.25
C GLY A 100 -3.19 38.38 -26.66
N GLN A 101 -4.48 38.54 -26.37
CA GLN A 101 -5.25 39.76 -26.65
C GLN A 101 -5.08 40.85 -25.56
N VAL A 102 -4.47 40.53 -24.42
CA VAL A 102 -4.33 41.45 -23.29
C VAL A 102 -3.03 42.22 -23.39
N ASN A 103 -3.11 43.54 -23.46
CA ASN A 103 -1.93 44.41 -23.63
C ASN A 103 -1.02 44.45 -22.39
N TYR A 104 -1.62 44.42 -21.19
CA TYR A 104 -0.90 44.51 -19.92
C TYR A 104 -1.41 43.44 -18.94
N PRO A 105 -0.98 42.17 -19.10
CA PRO A 105 -1.41 41.09 -18.23
C PRO A 105 -0.84 41.28 -16.81
N ASN A 106 -1.71 41.26 -15.80
CA ASN A 106 -1.29 41.35 -14.40
C ASN A 106 -0.71 40.01 -13.88
N PRO A 107 -0.08 39.97 -12.68
CA PRO A 107 0.50 38.74 -12.14
C PRO A 107 -0.47 37.56 -12.02
N PHE A 108 -1.75 37.82 -11.74
CA PHE A 108 -2.77 36.79 -11.59
C PHE A 108 -3.13 36.12 -12.91
N LEU A 109 -3.18 36.89 -14.00
CA LEU A 109 -3.47 36.37 -15.33
C LEU A 109 -2.31 35.52 -15.86
N TRP A 110 -1.07 35.98 -15.68
CA TRP A 110 0.13 35.16 -15.93
C TRP A 110 0.12 33.87 -15.12
N THR A 111 -0.16 33.96 -13.82
CA THR A 111 -0.21 32.79 -12.93
C THR A 111 -1.30 31.80 -13.32
N ALA A 112 -2.46 32.26 -13.80
CA ALA A 112 -3.51 31.37 -14.29
C ALA A 112 -3.07 30.57 -15.53
N MET A 113 -2.35 31.20 -16.46
CA MET A 113 -1.77 30.52 -17.61
C MET A 113 -0.69 29.51 -17.20
N ILE A 114 0.26 29.93 -16.37
CA ILE A 114 1.34 29.08 -15.82
C ILE A 114 0.73 27.85 -15.14
N ARG A 115 -0.26 28.06 -14.26
CA ARG A 115 -0.95 26.97 -13.57
C ARG A 115 -1.71 26.05 -14.53
N GLY A 116 -2.36 26.59 -15.56
CA GLY A 116 -3.05 25.78 -16.56
C GLY A 116 -2.09 24.85 -17.29
N TYR A 117 -0.95 25.38 -17.76
CA TYR A 117 0.09 24.58 -18.40
C TYR A 117 0.74 23.58 -17.43
N ALA A 118 0.95 23.95 -16.17
CA ALA A 118 1.46 23.05 -15.13
C ALA A 118 0.53 21.85 -14.85
N LEU A 119 -0.79 22.00 -15.05
CA LEU A 119 -1.78 20.94 -14.78
C LEU A 119 -2.08 20.08 -16.02
N GLN A 120 -2.15 20.68 -17.21
CA GLN A 120 -2.71 20.03 -18.41
C GLN A 120 -1.78 20.03 -19.62
N GLY A 121 -0.72 20.84 -19.61
CA GLY A 121 0.11 21.10 -20.77
C GLY A 121 1.56 20.66 -20.59
N PRO A 122 2.40 20.91 -21.61
CA PRO A 122 3.84 20.70 -21.49
C PRO A 122 4.42 21.64 -20.43
N PHE A 123 5.09 21.07 -19.43
CA PHE A 123 5.68 21.84 -18.31
C PHE A 123 6.66 22.92 -18.77
N THR A 124 7.33 22.70 -19.91
CA THR A 124 8.26 23.66 -20.53
C THR A 124 7.59 25.00 -20.82
N GLU A 125 6.32 24.98 -21.26
CA GLU A 125 5.58 26.21 -21.52
C GLU A 125 5.24 26.97 -20.25
N SER A 126 4.98 26.27 -19.14
CA SER A 126 4.81 26.91 -17.82
C SER A 126 6.07 27.71 -17.42
N ILE A 127 7.26 27.19 -17.72
CA ILE A 127 8.54 27.88 -17.45
C ILE A 127 8.79 29.01 -18.44
N ASN A 128 8.50 28.81 -19.72
CA ASN A 128 8.61 29.86 -20.73
C ASN A 128 7.71 31.06 -20.40
N LEU A 129 6.47 30.79 -19.95
CA LEU A 129 5.55 31.82 -19.48
C LEU A 129 6.05 32.55 -18.24
N TYR A 130 6.66 31.85 -17.28
CA TYR A 130 7.29 32.48 -16.13
C TYR A 130 8.48 33.38 -16.54
N THR A 131 9.33 32.92 -17.46
CA THR A 131 10.44 33.72 -18.00
C THR A 131 9.92 34.96 -18.72
N ASN A 132 8.87 34.82 -19.53
CA ASN A 132 8.22 35.94 -20.22
C ASN A 132 7.56 36.93 -19.25
N MET A 133 6.88 36.44 -18.22
CA MET A 133 6.29 37.27 -17.16
C MET A 133 7.35 38.19 -16.54
N ARG A 134 8.53 37.65 -16.23
CA ARG A 134 9.66 38.41 -15.69
C ARG A 134 10.31 39.34 -16.71
N GLY A 135 10.47 38.89 -17.96
CA GLY A 135 10.97 39.72 -19.05
C GLY A 135 10.11 40.96 -19.31
N ASN A 136 8.80 40.87 -19.05
CA ASN A 136 7.86 42.00 -19.11
C ASN A 136 7.83 42.85 -17.82
N GLY A 137 8.71 42.59 -16.86
CA GLY A 137 8.79 43.34 -15.60
C GLY A 137 7.68 43.04 -14.60
N VAL A 138 6.92 41.95 -14.77
CA VAL A 138 5.83 41.56 -13.87
C VAL A 138 6.37 40.64 -12.77
N SER A 139 6.24 41.04 -11.51
CA SER A 139 6.71 40.24 -10.36
C SER A 139 5.79 39.03 -10.09
N PRO A 140 6.36 37.84 -9.81
CA PRO A 140 5.60 36.66 -9.45
C PRO A 140 4.90 36.81 -8.10
N VAL A 141 3.90 35.96 -7.86
CA VAL A 141 3.19 35.83 -6.58
C VAL A 141 3.38 34.42 -6.02
N SER A 142 3.01 34.18 -4.76
CA SER A 142 3.19 32.87 -4.11
C SER A 142 2.56 31.73 -4.90
N PHE A 143 1.35 31.95 -5.43
CA PHE A 143 0.66 30.99 -6.29
C PHE A 143 1.40 30.68 -7.60
N THR A 144 2.25 31.58 -8.10
CA THR A 144 3.12 31.34 -9.26
C THR A 144 4.13 30.26 -8.90
N PHE A 145 4.86 30.43 -7.78
CA PHE A 145 5.86 29.46 -7.32
C PHE A 145 5.25 28.12 -6.93
N SER A 146 4.12 28.12 -6.24
CA SER A 146 3.39 26.87 -5.93
C SER A 146 3.00 26.09 -7.19
N ALA A 147 2.61 26.77 -8.28
CA ALA A 147 2.31 26.10 -9.55
C ALA A 147 3.60 25.53 -10.20
N LEU A 148 4.69 26.28 -10.17
CA LEU A 148 5.97 25.85 -10.73
C LEU A 148 6.57 24.65 -9.96
N PHE A 149 6.55 24.66 -8.63
CA PHE A 149 7.04 23.54 -7.83
C PHE A 149 6.21 22.27 -8.04
N LYS A 150 4.87 22.40 -8.11
CA LYS A 150 3.99 21.27 -8.46
C LYS A 150 4.32 20.70 -9.83
N ALA A 151 4.58 21.56 -10.82
CA ALA A 151 5.01 21.10 -12.14
C ALA A 151 6.36 20.39 -12.10
N CYS A 152 7.34 20.91 -11.35
CA CYS A 152 8.66 20.28 -11.18
C CYS A 152 8.55 18.92 -10.48
N GLY A 153 7.72 18.81 -9.43
CA GLY A 153 7.46 17.56 -8.74
C GLY A 153 6.73 16.53 -9.61
N ALA A 154 5.76 16.95 -10.43
CA ALA A 154 5.06 16.06 -11.36
C ALA A 154 5.95 15.55 -12.51
N SER A 155 6.92 16.38 -12.96
CA SER A 155 7.90 16.02 -13.98
C SER A 155 9.18 15.37 -13.44
N LEU A 156 9.30 15.24 -12.11
CA LEU A 156 10.49 14.74 -11.40
C LEU A 156 11.78 15.49 -11.79
N ASN A 157 11.66 16.77 -12.19
CA ASN A 157 12.79 17.58 -12.66
C ASN A 157 13.43 18.37 -11.50
N LEU A 158 14.38 17.74 -10.82
CA LEU A 158 15.07 18.29 -9.65
C LEU A 158 15.87 19.56 -9.96
N ASP A 159 16.54 19.62 -11.11
CA ASP A 159 17.41 20.76 -11.45
C ASP A 159 16.59 22.03 -11.68
N LEU A 160 15.48 21.89 -12.39
CA LEU A 160 14.54 22.99 -12.56
C LEU A 160 13.91 23.40 -11.22
N GLY A 161 13.54 22.44 -10.38
CA GLY A 161 13.04 22.70 -9.02
C GLY A 161 14.03 23.52 -8.18
N ARG A 162 15.33 23.19 -8.24
CA ARG A 162 16.41 23.96 -7.58
C ARG A 162 16.57 25.36 -8.15
N GLN A 163 16.45 25.54 -9.46
CA GLN A 163 16.49 26.86 -10.08
C GLN A 163 15.32 27.72 -9.64
N VAL A 164 14.10 27.17 -9.61
CA VAL A 164 12.90 27.87 -9.13
C VAL A 164 13.04 28.21 -7.64
N HIS A 165 13.54 27.30 -6.82
CA HIS A 165 13.88 27.56 -5.42
C HIS A 165 14.89 28.71 -5.28
N ALA A 166 16.01 28.69 -6.02
CA ALA A 166 16.95 29.81 -6.00
C ALA A 166 16.30 31.15 -6.38
N GLN A 167 15.34 31.16 -7.33
CA GLN A 167 14.60 32.37 -7.67
C GLN A 167 13.70 32.87 -6.53
N THR A 168 13.08 31.99 -5.73
CA THR A 168 12.29 32.42 -4.56
C THR A 168 13.15 33.18 -3.54
N ILE A 169 14.41 32.76 -3.37
CA ILE A 169 15.38 33.42 -2.49
C ILE A 169 15.85 34.75 -3.11
N LEU A 170 16.21 34.74 -4.39
CA LEU A 170 16.74 35.92 -5.09
C LEU A 170 15.72 37.07 -5.22
N ILE A 171 14.44 36.75 -5.46
CA ILE A 171 13.38 37.78 -5.52
C ILE A 171 13.01 38.26 -4.11
N GLY A 172 13.14 37.39 -3.11
CA GLY A 172 12.83 37.69 -1.71
C GLY A 172 11.32 37.68 -1.42
N GLY A 173 10.96 37.61 -0.14
CA GLY A 173 9.57 37.66 0.34
C GLY A 173 8.78 36.34 0.27
N PHE A 174 9.35 35.28 -0.32
CA PHE A 174 8.70 33.96 -0.41
C PHE A 174 9.23 32.93 0.59
N ALA A 175 10.37 33.21 1.25
CA ALA A 175 10.96 32.30 2.23
C ALA A 175 10.08 32.08 3.47
N SER A 176 9.28 33.08 3.84
CA SER A 176 8.31 33.02 4.94
C SER A 176 6.90 32.61 4.49
N ASP A 177 6.68 32.32 3.20
CA ASP A 177 5.35 31.96 2.69
C ASP A 177 5.10 30.46 2.90
N LEU A 178 4.15 30.15 3.79
CA LEU A 178 3.77 28.79 4.17
C LEU A 178 3.37 27.92 2.97
N TYR A 179 2.61 28.47 2.01
CA TYR A 179 2.16 27.72 0.84
C TYR A 179 3.31 27.40 -0.10
N VAL A 180 4.24 28.35 -0.29
CA VAL A 180 5.44 28.12 -1.10
C VAL A 180 6.32 27.07 -0.43
N GLY A 181 6.56 27.19 0.88
CA GLY A 181 7.33 26.22 1.67
C GLY A 181 6.77 24.79 1.55
N ASN A 182 5.48 24.59 1.80
CA ASN A 182 4.83 23.28 1.67
C ASN A 182 4.97 22.72 0.24
N THR A 183 4.71 23.52 -0.80
CA THR A 183 4.89 23.03 -2.19
C THR A 183 6.34 22.73 -2.56
N MET A 184 7.30 23.36 -1.89
CA MET A 184 8.72 23.10 -2.10
C MET A 184 9.15 21.80 -1.41
N ILE A 185 8.61 21.50 -0.21
CA ILE A 185 8.76 20.20 0.46
C ILE A 185 8.20 19.10 -0.44
N ASP A 186 6.95 19.21 -0.93
CA ASP A 186 6.32 18.27 -1.88
C ASP A 186 7.22 17.98 -3.08
N MET A 187 7.76 19.03 -3.69
CA MET A 187 8.61 18.91 -4.87
C MET A 187 9.89 18.14 -4.57
N TYR A 188 10.59 18.46 -3.48
CA TYR A 188 11.81 17.73 -3.10
C TYR A 188 11.55 16.28 -2.71
N VAL A 189 10.45 16.02 -2.00
CA VAL A 189 10.00 14.67 -1.64
C VAL A 189 9.71 13.84 -2.88
N LYS A 190 8.93 14.37 -3.84
CA LYS A 190 8.61 13.69 -5.11
C LYS A 190 9.86 13.42 -5.95
N CYS A 191 10.80 14.36 -5.99
CA CYS A 191 12.09 14.20 -6.66
C CYS A 191 13.06 13.24 -5.94
N GLY A 192 12.67 12.63 -4.81
CA GLY A 192 13.48 11.64 -4.09
C GLY A 192 14.60 12.23 -3.22
N VAL A 193 14.63 13.55 -3.01
CA VAL A 193 15.68 14.23 -2.22
C VAL A 193 15.12 14.68 -0.89
N LEU A 194 14.77 13.71 -0.03
CA LEU A 194 14.11 13.93 1.26
C LEU A 194 14.90 14.89 2.17
N GLY A 195 16.24 14.82 2.16
CA GLY A 195 17.08 15.72 2.95
C GLY A 195 16.96 17.19 2.55
N CYS A 196 16.68 17.52 1.29
CA CYS A 196 16.40 18.89 0.87
C CYS A 196 15.02 19.34 1.35
N GLY A 197 14.00 18.48 1.26
CA GLY A 197 12.68 18.75 1.82
C GLY A 197 12.74 19.02 3.33
N ARG A 198 13.54 18.22 4.07
CA ARG A 198 13.77 18.44 5.50
C ARG A 198 14.41 19.79 5.81
N LYS A 199 15.42 20.21 5.03
CA LYS A 199 16.05 21.52 5.21
C LYS A 199 15.07 22.67 5.01
N VAL A 200 14.23 22.59 3.96
CA VAL A 200 13.19 23.60 3.72
C VAL A 200 12.27 23.69 4.93
N PHE A 201 11.81 22.55 5.45
CA PHE A 201 10.98 22.50 6.65
C PHE A 201 11.67 23.10 7.89
N ASP A 202 12.94 22.79 8.12
CA ASP A 202 13.70 23.31 9.25
C ASP A 202 13.91 24.84 9.16
N GLU A 203 14.04 25.39 7.94
CA GLU A 203 14.21 26.82 7.68
C GLU A 203 12.89 27.62 7.69
N MET A 204 11.73 26.97 7.62
CA MET A 204 10.42 27.64 7.68
C MET A 204 10.19 28.33 9.03
N SER A 205 9.74 29.59 8.98
CA SER A 205 9.42 30.40 10.17
C SER A 205 8.12 29.99 10.86
N GLU A 206 7.13 29.57 10.06
CA GLU A 206 5.86 29.02 10.53
C GLU A 206 5.62 27.69 9.83
N ARG A 207 5.05 26.72 10.57
CA ARG A 207 4.77 25.37 10.07
C ARG A 207 3.35 25.02 10.45
N ASP A 208 2.55 24.60 9.48
CA ASP A 208 1.21 24.10 9.70
C ASP A 208 1.18 22.58 9.70
N VAL A 209 0.05 21.99 10.05
CA VAL A 209 -0.13 20.53 10.07
C VAL A 209 0.24 19.89 8.73
N VAL A 210 0.03 20.60 7.61
CA VAL A 210 0.41 20.13 6.27
C VAL A 210 1.94 20.01 6.15
N SER A 211 2.72 21.00 6.58
CA SER A 211 4.19 20.96 6.59
C SER A 211 4.73 19.71 7.30
N TRP A 212 4.14 19.38 8.46
CA TRP A 212 4.56 18.23 9.28
C TRP A 212 4.12 16.90 8.68
N THR A 213 2.84 16.78 8.32
CA THR A 213 2.26 15.52 7.80
C THR A 213 2.90 15.10 6.48
N GLU A 214 3.26 16.07 5.63
CA GLU A 214 3.95 15.79 4.37
C GLU A 214 5.30 15.10 4.57
N LEU A 215 6.11 15.57 5.52
CA LEU A 215 7.37 14.91 5.85
C LEU A 215 7.16 13.57 6.56
N ILE A 216 6.19 13.46 7.48
CA ILE A 216 5.90 12.19 8.16
C ILE A 216 5.55 11.11 7.13
N VAL A 217 4.64 11.42 6.19
CA VAL A 217 4.25 10.52 5.09
C VAL A 217 5.47 10.19 4.21
N ALA A 218 6.30 11.19 3.90
CA ALA A 218 7.50 10.98 3.10
C ALA A 218 8.50 10.03 3.78
N TYR A 219 8.89 10.30 5.02
CA TYR A 219 9.79 9.45 5.80
C TYR A 219 9.25 8.03 5.94
N ALA A 220 7.94 7.88 6.21
CA ALA A 220 7.29 6.58 6.24
C ALA A 220 7.38 5.84 4.90
N LYS A 221 7.14 6.52 3.77
CA LYS A 221 7.24 5.94 2.43
C LYS A 221 8.67 5.51 2.07
N PHE A 222 9.69 6.22 2.57
CA PHE A 222 11.10 5.86 2.39
C PHE A 222 11.61 4.84 3.42
N GLY A 223 10.76 4.41 4.36
CA GLY A 223 11.07 3.41 5.38
C GLY A 223 11.87 3.89 6.59
N ASP A 224 12.17 5.19 6.67
CA ASP A 224 12.76 5.81 7.86
C ASP A 224 11.67 6.20 8.86
N MET A 225 11.11 5.17 9.48
CA MET A 225 10.04 5.32 10.47
C MET A 225 10.52 5.95 11.79
N GLU A 226 11.82 6.03 12.05
CA GLU A 226 12.36 6.72 13.24
C GLU A 226 12.26 8.24 13.08
N SER A 227 12.66 8.77 11.92
CA SER A 227 12.49 10.19 11.59
C SER A 227 11.01 10.57 11.50
N ALA A 228 10.16 9.69 10.92
CA ALA A 228 8.72 9.90 10.88
C ALA A 228 8.12 10.02 12.29
N ARG A 229 8.52 9.12 13.20
CA ARG A 229 8.11 9.15 14.60
C ARG A 229 8.58 10.41 15.32
N GLY A 230 9.83 10.81 15.14
CA GLY A 230 10.36 12.03 15.76
C GLY A 230 9.54 13.27 15.38
N LEU A 231 9.23 13.43 14.09
CA LEU A 231 8.36 14.50 13.60
C LEU A 231 6.93 14.41 14.14
N PHE A 232 6.39 13.20 14.22
CA PHE A 232 5.06 12.98 14.79
C PHE A 232 5.00 13.36 16.27
N ASP A 233 6.01 12.99 17.05
CA ASP A 233 6.08 13.30 18.48
C ASP A 233 6.16 14.83 18.70
N GLU A 234 6.95 15.54 17.90
CA GLU A 234 7.09 17.01 17.89
C GLU A 234 5.84 17.76 17.40
N LEU A 235 4.97 17.12 16.60
CA LEU A 235 3.75 17.75 16.06
C LEU A 235 2.83 18.20 17.20
N PRO A 236 2.55 19.52 17.36
CA PRO A 236 1.77 20.03 18.49
C PRO A 236 0.33 19.54 18.52
N LEU A 237 -0.32 19.46 17.37
CA LEU A 237 -1.69 18.98 17.19
C LEU A 237 -1.68 17.88 16.13
N LYS A 238 -1.88 16.64 16.59
CA LYS A 238 -1.90 15.44 15.75
C LYS A 238 -3.33 15.25 15.24
N ASP A 239 -3.56 15.58 13.97
CA ASP A 239 -4.83 15.36 13.30
C ASP A 239 -4.97 13.93 12.79
N MET A 240 -6.12 13.59 12.24
CA MET A 240 -6.39 12.27 11.66
C MET A 240 -5.33 11.87 10.63
N VAL A 241 -4.91 12.79 9.76
CA VAL A 241 -3.92 12.53 8.70
C VAL A 241 -2.57 12.09 9.28
N ALA A 242 -2.09 12.76 10.34
CA ALA A 242 -0.85 12.38 11.01
C ALA A 242 -0.93 10.96 11.61
N TRP A 243 -2.04 10.62 12.26
CA TRP A 243 -2.26 9.27 12.81
C TRP A 243 -2.35 8.21 11.70
N THR A 244 -3.11 8.47 10.64
CA THR A 244 -3.22 7.61 9.45
C THR A 244 -1.83 7.34 8.85
N ALA A 245 -0.99 8.37 8.73
CA ALA A 245 0.36 8.25 8.19
C ALA A 245 1.25 7.32 9.04
N MET A 246 1.16 7.41 10.37
CA MET A 246 1.92 6.53 11.26
C MET A 246 1.43 5.08 11.18
N VAL A 247 0.12 4.84 11.26
CA VAL A 247 -0.47 3.49 11.21
C VAL A 247 -0.15 2.81 9.88
N THR A 248 -0.42 3.48 8.76
CA THR A 248 -0.14 2.93 7.42
C THR A 248 1.37 2.81 7.16
N GLY A 249 2.17 3.76 7.63
CA GLY A 249 3.63 3.75 7.52
C GLY A 249 4.26 2.55 8.22
N TYR A 250 3.88 2.27 9.47
CA TYR A 250 4.35 1.08 10.19
C TYR A 250 3.90 -0.21 9.50
N ALA A 251 2.65 -0.28 9.03
CA ALA A 251 2.12 -1.46 8.33
C ALA A 251 2.87 -1.75 7.01
N GLN A 252 3.23 -0.71 6.25
CA GLN A 252 3.95 -0.83 4.98
C GLN A 252 5.43 -1.21 5.15
N ASN A 253 6.04 -0.84 6.28
CA ASN A 253 7.45 -1.11 6.58
C ASN A 253 7.69 -2.38 7.39
N ALA A 254 6.78 -3.36 7.29
CA ALA A 254 6.84 -4.65 7.97
C ALA A 254 7.01 -4.54 9.50
N ARG A 255 6.43 -3.50 10.10
CA ARG A 255 6.36 -3.27 11.57
C ARG A 255 4.91 -3.29 12.05
N PRO A 256 4.19 -4.43 11.89
CA PRO A 256 2.76 -4.48 12.13
C PRO A 256 2.36 -4.37 13.60
N LYS A 257 3.25 -4.70 14.54
CA LYS A 257 2.98 -4.57 15.98
C LYS A 257 2.86 -3.09 16.37
N GLU A 258 3.82 -2.29 15.92
CA GLU A 258 3.84 -0.84 16.13
C GLU A 258 2.63 -0.17 15.44
N ALA A 259 2.23 -0.65 14.26
CA ALA A 259 1.02 -0.16 13.59
C ALA A 259 -0.23 -0.34 14.46
N LEU A 260 -0.42 -1.52 15.07
CA LEU A 260 -1.54 -1.78 15.99
C LEU A 260 -1.44 -0.95 17.27
N GLU A 261 -0.24 -0.77 17.84
CA GLU A 261 -0.03 0.06 19.03
C GLU A 261 -0.39 1.54 18.76
N TYR A 262 0.01 2.09 17.62
CA TYR A 262 -0.36 3.46 17.22
C TYR A 262 -1.84 3.60 16.91
N PHE A 263 -2.45 2.57 16.30
CA PHE A 263 -3.89 2.56 16.09
C PHE A 263 -4.65 2.53 17.42
N GLN A 264 -4.21 1.73 18.40
CA GLN A 264 -4.80 1.74 19.73
C GLN A 264 -4.68 3.12 20.40
N LYS A 265 -3.51 3.76 20.35
CA LYS A 265 -3.32 5.13 20.85
C LYS A 265 -4.23 6.14 20.15
N MET A 266 -4.42 6.01 18.83
CA MET A 266 -5.35 6.85 18.07
C MET A 266 -6.79 6.70 18.58
N GLN A 267 -7.24 5.47 18.87
CA GLN A 267 -8.55 5.21 19.47
C GLN A 267 -8.66 5.77 20.90
N ASP A 268 -7.62 5.63 21.71
CA ASP A 268 -7.60 6.11 23.10
C ASP A 268 -7.72 7.65 23.19
N VAL A 269 -7.18 8.36 22.19
CA VAL A 269 -7.31 9.83 22.04
C VAL A 269 -8.68 10.23 21.48
N GLY A 270 -9.46 9.27 20.95
CA GLY A 270 -10.80 9.51 20.39
C GLY A 270 -10.78 10.14 18.99
N ILE A 271 -9.70 9.93 18.22
CA ILE A 271 -9.64 10.39 16.83
C ILE A 271 -10.48 9.47 15.94
N GLU A 272 -11.32 10.07 15.09
CA GLU A 272 -12.13 9.33 14.12
C GLU A 272 -11.24 8.54 13.16
N THR A 273 -11.73 7.37 12.77
CA THR A 273 -11.00 6.46 11.89
C THR A 273 -11.54 6.57 10.47
N ASP A 274 -10.66 6.83 9.50
CA ASP A 274 -10.99 6.81 8.08
C ASP A 274 -10.76 5.44 7.43
N GLU A 275 -11.29 5.27 6.21
CA GLU A 275 -11.15 4.04 5.42
C GLU A 275 -9.68 3.63 5.22
N VAL A 276 -8.79 4.62 5.02
CA VAL A 276 -7.36 4.39 4.78
C VAL A 276 -6.66 3.83 6.03
N THR A 277 -6.97 4.37 7.20
CA THR A 277 -6.47 3.85 8.48
C THR A 277 -6.97 2.43 8.71
N LEU A 278 -8.25 2.16 8.44
CA LEU A 278 -8.82 0.81 8.56
C LEU A 278 -8.08 -0.19 7.68
N VAL A 279 -7.91 0.12 6.39
CA VAL A 279 -7.18 -0.78 5.48
C VAL A 279 -5.72 -0.99 5.95
N GLY A 280 -5.07 0.06 6.44
CA GLY A 280 -3.72 -0.02 7.01
C GLY A 280 -3.63 -0.94 8.24
N VAL A 281 -4.53 -0.78 9.21
CA VAL A 281 -4.54 -1.60 10.42
C VAL A 281 -4.98 -3.04 10.14
N ILE A 282 -5.92 -3.25 9.23
CA ILE A 282 -6.33 -4.58 8.77
C ILE A 282 -5.14 -5.30 8.14
N SER A 283 -4.35 -4.61 7.29
CA SER A 283 -3.13 -5.15 6.71
C SER A 283 -2.10 -5.52 7.78
N ALA A 284 -1.87 -4.66 8.78
CA ALA A 284 -0.98 -4.97 9.90
C ALA A 284 -1.45 -6.20 10.71
N CYS A 285 -2.75 -6.28 11.00
CA CYS A 285 -3.34 -7.44 11.69
C CYS A 285 -3.18 -8.73 10.87
N ALA A 286 -3.38 -8.66 9.55
CA ALA A 286 -3.20 -9.78 8.63
C ALA A 286 -1.74 -10.27 8.59
N GLN A 287 -0.77 -9.35 8.63
CA GLN A 287 0.66 -9.67 8.70
C GLN A 287 1.02 -10.40 10.01
N LEU A 288 0.45 -9.98 11.14
CA LEU A 288 0.66 -10.65 12.43
C LEU A 288 -0.11 -11.97 12.56
N GLY A 289 -1.24 -12.11 11.87
CA GLY A 289 -2.14 -13.25 12.02
C GLY A 289 -2.81 -13.33 13.39
N ALA A 290 -2.96 -12.20 14.08
CA ALA A 290 -3.46 -12.15 15.46
C ALA A 290 -5.00 -12.02 15.49
N VAL A 291 -5.69 -13.12 15.82
CA VAL A 291 -7.16 -13.21 15.84
C VAL A 291 -7.79 -12.24 16.83
N LYS A 292 -7.11 -11.94 17.94
CA LYS A 292 -7.61 -11.03 18.97
C LYS A 292 -7.91 -9.63 18.44
N TYR A 293 -7.05 -9.11 17.55
CA TYR A 293 -7.24 -7.79 16.97
C TYR A 293 -8.27 -7.80 15.84
N ALA A 294 -8.47 -8.94 15.16
CA ALA A 294 -9.39 -9.05 14.02
C ALA A 294 -10.84 -8.66 14.38
N ASN A 295 -11.35 -9.20 15.50
CA ASN A 295 -12.71 -8.85 15.97
C ASN A 295 -12.79 -7.38 16.41
N TRP A 296 -11.79 -6.90 17.15
CA TRP A 296 -11.74 -5.51 17.60
C TRP A 296 -11.71 -4.51 16.43
N ILE A 297 -10.94 -4.80 15.37
CA ILE A 297 -10.88 -3.98 14.16
C ILE A 297 -12.21 -4.01 13.41
N ARG A 298 -12.86 -5.18 13.29
CA ARG A 298 -14.20 -5.28 12.68
C ARG A 298 -15.20 -4.41 13.43
N ASP A 299 -15.22 -4.48 14.76
CA ASP A 299 -16.16 -3.70 15.59
C ASP A 299 -15.86 -2.18 15.50
N ILE A 300 -14.62 -1.77 15.26
CA ILE A 300 -14.28 -0.35 14.96
C ILE A 300 -14.75 0.04 13.57
N ALA A 301 -14.57 -0.82 12.57
CA ALA A 301 -15.00 -0.56 11.20
C ALA A 301 -16.51 -0.34 11.13
N GLU A 302 -17.31 -1.17 11.82
CA GLU A 302 -18.76 -0.98 11.93
C GLU A 302 -19.15 0.32 12.61
N ARG A 303 -18.52 0.65 13.76
CA ARG A 303 -18.79 1.89 14.50
C ARG A 303 -18.40 3.15 13.73
N SER A 304 -17.38 3.06 12.88
CA SER A 304 -16.90 4.18 12.06
C SER A 304 -17.72 4.36 10.77
N GLY A 305 -18.77 3.55 10.56
CA GLY A 305 -19.60 3.59 9.36
C GLY A 305 -19.02 2.84 8.16
N PHE A 306 -17.86 2.21 8.31
CA PHE A 306 -17.18 1.42 7.28
C PHE A 306 -17.45 -0.08 7.43
N GLY A 307 -18.72 -0.45 7.61
CA GLY A 307 -19.13 -1.83 7.86
C GLY A 307 -18.70 -2.79 6.73
N PRO A 308 -18.34 -4.05 7.06
CA PRO A 308 -17.80 -5.02 6.10
C PRO A 308 -18.73 -5.35 4.93
N TYR A 309 -20.05 -5.20 5.14
CA TYR A 309 -21.08 -5.59 4.18
C TYR A 309 -21.43 -4.49 3.17
N GLU A 310 -21.22 -3.22 3.55
CA GLU A 310 -21.54 -2.04 2.73
C GLU A 310 -20.30 -1.53 1.97
N HIS A 311 -19.11 -1.63 2.57
CA HIS A 311 -17.87 -1.09 2.01
C HIS A 311 -17.00 -2.20 1.42
N VAL A 312 -17.02 -2.35 0.10
CA VAL A 312 -16.33 -3.43 -0.62
C VAL A 312 -14.83 -3.48 -0.35
N MET A 313 -14.16 -2.32 -0.16
CA MET A 313 -12.72 -2.25 0.11
C MET A 313 -12.38 -2.81 1.49
N VAL A 314 -13.10 -2.36 2.52
CA VAL A 314 -12.94 -2.83 3.90
C VAL A 314 -13.35 -4.30 4.02
N GLY A 315 -14.46 -4.72 3.41
CA GLY A 315 -14.87 -6.13 3.36
C GLY A 315 -13.82 -7.03 2.72
N SER A 316 -13.25 -6.62 1.57
CA SER A 316 -12.19 -7.37 0.89
C SER A 316 -10.90 -7.48 1.73
N ALA A 317 -10.55 -6.42 2.46
CA ALA A 317 -9.40 -6.41 3.36
C ALA A 317 -9.63 -7.30 4.59
N LEU A 318 -10.82 -7.26 5.18
CA LEU A 318 -11.19 -8.12 6.31
C LEU A 318 -11.19 -9.60 5.92
N ILE A 319 -11.63 -9.96 4.72
CA ILE A 319 -11.55 -11.35 4.20
C ILE A 319 -10.09 -11.82 4.18
N ASP A 320 -9.16 -11.01 3.66
CA ASP A 320 -7.73 -11.33 3.64
C ASP A 320 -7.17 -11.48 5.06
N MET A 321 -7.55 -10.57 5.96
CA MET A 321 -7.14 -10.60 7.36
C MET A 321 -7.64 -11.84 8.10
N TYR A 322 -8.93 -12.16 8.05
CA TYR A 322 -9.48 -13.34 8.72
C TYR A 322 -8.90 -14.63 8.15
N SER A 323 -8.66 -14.70 6.84
CA SER A 323 -7.95 -15.81 6.21
C SER A 323 -6.53 -15.94 6.78
N LYS A 324 -5.75 -14.85 6.84
CA LYS A 324 -4.40 -14.88 7.43
C LYS A 324 -4.38 -15.08 8.93
N CYS A 325 -5.44 -14.74 9.66
CA CYS A 325 -5.58 -15.02 11.09
C CYS A 325 -6.02 -16.46 11.38
N GLY A 326 -6.25 -17.29 10.36
CA GLY A 326 -6.58 -18.70 10.55
C GLY A 326 -8.07 -19.00 10.70
N SER A 327 -8.94 -18.03 10.41
CA SER A 327 -10.39 -18.13 10.52
C SER A 327 -11.07 -18.00 9.14
N PRO A 328 -10.94 -19.00 8.26
CA PRO A 328 -11.45 -18.92 6.88
C PRO A 328 -12.99 -18.90 6.85
N ASP A 329 -13.64 -19.45 7.88
CA ASP A 329 -15.10 -19.50 7.97
C ASP A 329 -15.68 -18.11 8.31
N GLU A 330 -15.00 -17.32 9.15
CA GLU A 330 -15.36 -15.91 9.37
C GLU A 330 -15.13 -15.06 8.12
N ALA A 331 -14.04 -15.33 7.39
CA ALA A 331 -13.79 -14.69 6.09
C ALA A 331 -14.93 -14.99 5.10
N TYR A 332 -15.42 -16.23 5.05
CA TYR A 332 -16.53 -16.61 4.19
C TYR A 332 -17.86 -15.97 4.61
N LYS A 333 -18.15 -15.85 5.91
CA LYS A 333 -19.35 -15.14 6.41
C LYS A 333 -19.37 -13.68 5.96
N ILE A 334 -18.22 -13.01 6.00
CA ILE A 334 -18.10 -11.64 5.49
C ILE A 334 -18.38 -11.64 3.99
N PHE A 335 -17.70 -12.51 3.23
CA PHE A 335 -17.85 -12.62 1.77
C PHE A 335 -19.31 -12.86 1.34
N GLU A 336 -20.01 -13.77 2.03
CA GLU A 336 -21.41 -14.09 1.75
C GLU A 336 -22.32 -12.89 2.05
N GLY A 337 -22.10 -12.19 3.16
CA GLY A 337 -22.92 -11.03 3.57
C GLY A 337 -22.67 -9.74 2.79
N MET A 338 -21.60 -9.63 1.99
CA MET A 338 -21.31 -8.44 1.19
C MET A 338 -22.40 -8.18 0.14
N LYS A 339 -22.96 -6.95 0.12
CA LYS A 339 -23.96 -6.53 -0.88
C LYS A 339 -23.38 -6.43 -2.28
N GLU A 340 -22.17 -5.90 -2.38
CA GLU A 340 -21.42 -5.79 -3.61
C GLU A 340 -20.10 -6.56 -3.47
N ARG A 341 -19.78 -7.34 -4.49
CA ARG A 341 -18.53 -8.12 -4.58
C ARG A 341 -17.77 -7.66 -5.80
N ASN A 342 -16.45 -7.64 -5.70
CA ASN A 342 -15.58 -7.26 -6.80
C ASN A 342 -14.47 -8.30 -6.98
N VAL A 343 -13.56 -8.04 -7.91
CA VAL A 343 -12.43 -8.94 -8.18
C VAL A 343 -11.55 -9.16 -6.94
N PHE A 344 -11.44 -8.16 -6.06
CA PHE A 344 -10.63 -8.26 -4.85
C PHE A 344 -11.29 -9.16 -3.80
N SER A 345 -12.59 -9.04 -3.55
CA SER A 345 -13.28 -9.90 -2.57
C SER A 345 -13.24 -11.38 -2.97
N TYR A 346 -13.46 -11.70 -4.24
CA TYR A 346 -13.30 -13.06 -4.78
C TYR A 346 -11.85 -13.55 -4.68
N SER A 347 -10.88 -12.72 -5.08
CA SER A 347 -9.47 -13.11 -5.07
C SER A 347 -8.96 -13.36 -3.65
N SER A 348 -9.29 -12.49 -2.70
CA SER A 348 -8.94 -12.66 -1.28
C SER A 348 -9.50 -13.96 -0.71
N MET A 349 -10.74 -14.30 -1.03
CA MET A 349 -11.38 -15.53 -0.54
C MET A 349 -10.79 -16.79 -1.19
N ILE A 350 -10.50 -16.76 -2.50
CA ILE A 350 -9.84 -17.87 -3.22
C ILE A 350 -8.43 -18.12 -2.65
N VAL A 351 -7.65 -17.07 -2.45
CA VAL A 351 -6.32 -17.16 -1.82
C VAL A 351 -6.45 -17.67 -0.39
N GLY A 352 -7.43 -17.19 0.38
CA GLY A 352 -7.72 -17.69 1.72
C GLY A 352 -8.00 -19.20 1.73
N TYR A 353 -8.84 -19.71 0.84
CA TYR A 353 -9.06 -21.16 0.73
C TYR A 353 -7.80 -21.92 0.31
N ALA A 354 -6.99 -21.38 -0.60
CA ALA A 354 -5.71 -21.98 -0.99
C ALA A 354 -4.76 -22.11 0.21
N MET A 355 -4.58 -21.03 0.99
CA MET A 355 -3.74 -21.01 2.19
C MET A 355 -4.15 -22.05 3.25
N HIS A 356 -5.43 -22.42 3.27
CA HIS A 356 -5.99 -23.39 4.22
C HIS A 356 -6.04 -24.83 3.67
N GLY A 357 -5.53 -25.08 2.47
CA GLY A 357 -5.59 -26.39 1.81
C GLY A 357 -6.98 -26.78 1.28
N ARG A 358 -7.95 -25.85 1.28
CA ARG A 358 -9.33 -26.09 0.81
C ARG A 358 -9.43 -25.88 -0.71
N ALA A 359 -8.63 -26.61 -1.49
CA ALA A 359 -8.48 -26.38 -2.93
C ALA A 359 -9.79 -26.53 -3.72
N HIS A 360 -10.63 -27.50 -3.37
CA HIS A 360 -11.94 -27.69 -3.99
C HIS A 360 -12.86 -26.48 -3.80
N SER A 361 -12.91 -25.91 -2.59
CA SER A 361 -13.68 -24.70 -2.28
C SER A 361 -13.14 -23.48 -3.05
N ALA A 362 -11.81 -23.36 -3.17
CA ALA A 362 -11.19 -22.30 -3.98
C ALA A 362 -11.59 -22.38 -5.46
N LEU A 363 -11.53 -23.58 -6.05
CA LEU A 363 -11.93 -23.81 -7.43
C LEU A 363 -13.44 -23.62 -7.62
N GLN A 364 -14.27 -24.08 -6.68
CA GLN A 364 -15.72 -23.86 -6.75
C GLN A 364 -16.05 -22.37 -6.77
N LEU A 365 -15.41 -21.58 -5.89
CA LEU A 365 -15.61 -20.13 -5.84
C LEU A 365 -15.11 -19.43 -7.11
N PHE A 366 -14.02 -19.91 -7.71
CA PHE A 366 -13.59 -19.44 -9.03
C PHE A 366 -14.63 -19.72 -10.12
N HIS A 367 -15.22 -20.91 -10.15
CA HIS A 367 -16.29 -21.21 -11.10
C HIS A 367 -17.56 -20.39 -10.85
N GLU A 368 -17.86 -20.05 -9.60
CA GLU A 368 -18.94 -19.11 -9.26
C GLU A 368 -18.64 -17.71 -9.79
N MET A 369 -17.42 -17.22 -9.59
CA MET A 369 -16.96 -15.93 -10.13
C MET A 369 -17.16 -15.85 -11.65
N LEU A 370 -16.84 -16.93 -12.38
CA LEU A 370 -17.02 -17.01 -13.83
C LEU A 370 -18.48 -16.95 -14.30
N LYS A 371 -19.45 -17.22 -13.42
CA LYS A 371 -20.89 -17.07 -13.72
C LYS A 371 -21.37 -15.63 -13.54
N THR A 372 -20.55 -14.77 -12.94
CA THR A 372 -20.82 -13.34 -12.75
C THR A 372 -20.16 -12.51 -13.85
N GLU A 373 -20.43 -11.20 -13.89
CA GLU A 373 -19.74 -10.28 -14.80
C GLU A 373 -18.30 -9.93 -14.35
N ILE A 374 -17.89 -10.40 -13.16
CA ILE A 374 -16.59 -10.08 -12.57
C ILE A 374 -15.50 -10.93 -13.22
N ARG A 375 -14.58 -10.28 -13.93
CA ARG A 375 -13.48 -10.96 -14.62
C ARG A 375 -12.32 -11.29 -13.67
N PRO A 376 -11.78 -12.53 -13.72
CA PRO A 376 -10.55 -12.88 -13.01
C PRO A 376 -9.37 -11.98 -13.39
N ASN A 377 -8.50 -11.70 -12.42
CA ASN A 377 -7.26 -10.96 -12.64
C ASN A 377 -6.03 -11.82 -12.27
N LYS A 378 -4.85 -11.20 -12.32
CA LYS A 378 -3.57 -11.81 -11.93
C LYS A 378 -3.61 -12.43 -10.52
N VAL A 379 -4.18 -11.73 -9.54
CA VAL A 379 -4.26 -12.24 -8.16
C VAL A 379 -5.20 -13.43 -8.05
N THR A 380 -6.32 -13.43 -8.78
CA THR A 380 -7.25 -14.57 -8.84
C THR A 380 -6.53 -15.83 -9.33
N PHE A 381 -5.73 -15.72 -10.39
CA PHE A 381 -4.99 -16.84 -10.96
C PHE A 381 -3.89 -17.36 -10.04
N ILE A 382 -3.17 -16.48 -9.34
CA ILE A 382 -2.23 -16.89 -8.28
C ILE A 382 -2.96 -17.72 -7.22
N GLY A 383 -4.15 -17.31 -6.78
CA GLY A 383 -4.94 -18.03 -5.79
C GLY A 383 -5.33 -19.44 -6.23
N VAL A 384 -5.90 -19.59 -7.45
CA VAL A 384 -6.30 -20.92 -7.94
C VAL A 384 -5.11 -21.82 -8.26
N LEU A 385 -4.01 -21.28 -8.79
CA LEU A 385 -2.79 -22.07 -9.04
C LEU A 385 -2.12 -22.52 -7.74
N SER A 386 -2.11 -21.67 -6.71
CA SER A 386 -1.64 -22.03 -5.37
C SER A 386 -2.51 -23.13 -4.75
N ALA A 387 -3.84 -23.04 -4.91
CA ALA A 387 -4.77 -24.10 -4.49
C ALA A 387 -4.47 -25.43 -5.21
N CYS A 388 -4.26 -25.40 -6.53
CA CYS A 388 -3.86 -26.60 -7.28
C CYS A 388 -2.51 -27.15 -6.81
N SER A 389 -1.51 -26.28 -6.56
CA SER A 389 -0.20 -26.69 -6.05
C SER A 389 -0.30 -27.43 -4.73
N HIS A 390 -1.06 -26.88 -3.78
CA HIS A 390 -1.19 -27.45 -2.45
C HIS A 390 -2.02 -28.73 -2.40
N ALA A 391 -2.88 -28.98 -3.39
CA ALA A 391 -3.63 -30.22 -3.53
C ALA A 391 -3.04 -31.21 -4.55
N GLY A 392 -1.89 -30.90 -5.18
CA GLY A 392 -1.25 -31.76 -6.18
C GLY A 392 -2.05 -31.91 -7.49
N MET A 393 -2.94 -30.97 -7.82
CA MET A 393 -3.82 -31.03 -8.99
C MET A 393 -3.11 -30.55 -10.29
N VAL A 394 -2.04 -31.26 -10.69
CA VAL A 394 -1.13 -30.83 -11.79
C VAL A 394 -1.88 -30.53 -13.09
N GLU A 395 -2.77 -31.44 -13.51
CA GLU A 395 -3.47 -31.31 -14.78
C GLU A 395 -4.46 -30.14 -14.78
N GLN A 396 -5.15 -29.90 -13.66
CA GLN A 396 -6.03 -28.73 -13.54
C GLN A 396 -5.24 -27.43 -13.54
N GLY A 397 -4.09 -27.38 -12.86
CA GLY A 397 -3.21 -26.21 -12.86
C GLY A 397 -2.69 -25.88 -14.27
N ARG A 398 -2.27 -26.89 -15.05
CA ARG A 398 -1.89 -26.71 -16.47
C ARG A 398 -3.02 -26.10 -17.29
N GLN A 399 -4.23 -26.64 -17.15
CA GLN A 399 -5.40 -26.14 -17.87
C GLN A 399 -5.75 -24.70 -17.50
N LEU A 400 -5.70 -24.35 -16.21
CA LEU A 400 -5.96 -22.99 -15.75
C LEU A 400 -4.89 -22.00 -16.23
N PHE A 401 -3.62 -22.39 -16.18
CA PHE A 401 -2.51 -21.58 -16.68
C PHE A 401 -2.62 -21.30 -18.18
N ALA A 402 -2.95 -22.32 -18.99
CA ALA A 402 -3.16 -22.13 -20.43
C ALA A 402 -4.41 -21.26 -20.73
N LYS A 403 -5.47 -21.39 -19.93
CA LYS A 403 -6.69 -20.60 -20.11
C LYS A 403 -6.51 -19.12 -19.76
N MET A 404 -5.60 -18.82 -18.84
CA MET A 404 -5.32 -17.46 -18.34
C MET A 404 -5.03 -16.47 -19.48
N GLU A 405 -4.10 -16.81 -20.36
CA GLU A 405 -3.76 -15.96 -21.52
C GLU A 405 -4.81 -16.12 -22.63
N LYS A 406 -5.19 -17.35 -22.96
CA LYS A 406 -6.03 -17.66 -24.13
C LYS A 406 -7.47 -17.14 -24.05
N TYR A 407 -8.10 -17.21 -22.87
CA TYR A 407 -9.52 -16.87 -22.71
C TYR A 407 -9.75 -15.62 -21.85
N PHE A 408 -8.86 -15.35 -20.89
CA PHE A 408 -9.02 -14.22 -19.96
C PHE A 408 -8.13 -13.03 -20.30
N ASN A 409 -7.22 -13.16 -21.28
CA ASN A 409 -6.29 -12.12 -21.69
C ASN A 409 -5.47 -11.56 -20.50
N VAL A 410 -5.16 -12.43 -19.54
CA VAL A 410 -4.31 -12.09 -18.39
C VAL A 410 -2.92 -12.59 -18.69
N THR A 411 -1.94 -11.69 -18.76
CA THR A 411 -0.56 -12.06 -19.03
C THR A 411 0.08 -12.71 -17.79
N PRO A 412 0.72 -13.89 -17.92
CA PRO A 412 1.46 -14.53 -16.83
C PRO A 412 2.53 -13.59 -16.25
N SER A 413 2.58 -13.51 -14.93
CA SER A 413 3.64 -12.81 -14.17
C SER A 413 4.60 -13.82 -13.53
N PRO A 414 5.78 -13.40 -13.04
CA PRO A 414 6.72 -14.30 -12.35
C PRO A 414 6.07 -15.11 -11.21
N ASP A 415 5.10 -14.54 -10.50
CA ASP A 415 4.38 -15.24 -9.43
C ASP A 415 3.49 -16.39 -9.93
N HIS A 416 2.92 -16.27 -11.14
CA HIS A 416 2.17 -17.37 -11.74
C HIS A 416 3.09 -18.52 -12.13
N TYR A 417 4.27 -18.19 -12.69
CA TYR A 417 5.30 -19.18 -12.95
C TYR A 417 5.81 -19.82 -11.67
N ALA A 418 5.99 -19.06 -10.58
CA ALA A 418 6.36 -19.61 -9.28
C ALA A 418 5.33 -20.64 -8.77
N CYS A 419 4.03 -20.34 -8.92
CA CYS A 419 2.96 -21.29 -8.56
C CYS A 419 3.00 -22.55 -9.44
N MET A 420 3.26 -22.41 -10.74
CA MET A 420 3.38 -23.56 -11.66
C MET A 420 4.63 -24.40 -11.38
N VAL A 421 5.76 -23.78 -11.07
CA VAL A 421 7.00 -24.46 -10.67
C VAL A 421 6.82 -25.18 -9.34
N ASP A 422 6.14 -24.57 -8.35
CA ASP A 422 5.79 -25.24 -7.09
C ASP A 422 4.86 -26.45 -7.35
N LEU A 423 3.86 -26.30 -8.24
CA LEU A 423 2.95 -27.38 -8.62
C LEU A 423 3.67 -28.55 -9.31
N LEU A 424 4.45 -28.27 -10.36
CA LEU A 424 5.21 -29.28 -11.11
C LEU A 424 6.30 -29.92 -10.24
N GLY A 425 7.00 -29.10 -9.46
CA GLY A 425 8.04 -29.53 -8.55
C GLY A 425 7.50 -30.49 -7.49
N ARG A 426 6.36 -30.18 -6.86
CA ARG A 426 5.70 -31.10 -5.93
C ARG A 426 5.19 -32.36 -6.62
N GLY A 427 4.70 -32.23 -7.85
CA GLY A 427 4.27 -33.34 -8.70
C GLY A 427 5.39 -34.28 -9.16
N GLY A 428 6.67 -33.93 -8.90
CA GLY A 428 7.83 -34.74 -9.30
C GLY A 428 8.36 -34.46 -10.70
N CYS A 429 7.77 -33.51 -11.42
CA CYS A 429 8.16 -33.13 -12.79
C CYS A 429 9.27 -32.06 -12.76
N LEU A 430 10.44 -32.39 -12.20
CA LEU A 430 11.53 -31.42 -11.99
C LEU A 430 12.14 -30.91 -13.31
N GLU A 431 12.32 -31.76 -14.32
CA GLU A 431 12.85 -31.31 -15.61
C GLU A 431 11.89 -30.34 -16.31
N GLU A 432 10.58 -30.65 -16.30
CA GLU A 432 9.53 -29.77 -16.86
C GLU A 432 9.48 -28.43 -16.10
N ALA A 433 9.65 -28.46 -14.77
CA ALA A 433 9.71 -27.26 -13.96
C ALA A 433 10.92 -26.38 -14.31
N LEU A 434 12.08 -26.98 -14.60
CA LEU A 434 13.27 -26.25 -15.05
C LEU A 434 13.08 -25.68 -16.46
N GLU A 435 12.53 -26.46 -17.39
CA GLU A 435 12.21 -26.00 -18.75
C GLU A 435 11.23 -24.81 -18.74
N LEU A 436 10.23 -24.85 -17.86
CA LEU A 436 9.29 -23.75 -17.69
C LEU A 436 9.98 -22.45 -17.21
N ILE A 437 11.04 -22.57 -16.40
CA ILE A 437 11.84 -21.43 -15.95
C ILE A 437 12.71 -20.89 -17.07
N GLU A 438 13.30 -21.77 -17.89
CA GLU A 438 14.16 -21.37 -19.00
C GLU A 438 13.37 -20.72 -20.15
N THR A 439 12.11 -21.12 -20.34
CA THR A 439 11.22 -20.62 -21.40
C THR A 439 10.42 -19.37 -21.01
N MET A 440 10.55 -18.89 -19.77
CA MET A 440 9.74 -17.75 -19.32
C MET A 440 10.15 -16.44 -20.04
N PRO A 441 9.20 -15.55 -20.39
CA PRO A 441 9.51 -14.32 -21.14
C PRO A 441 10.15 -13.19 -20.32
N MET A 442 10.46 -13.43 -19.05
CA MET A 442 10.87 -12.43 -18.04
C MET A 442 11.95 -13.00 -17.12
N GLU A 443 12.58 -12.16 -16.30
CA GLU A 443 13.57 -12.68 -15.35
C GLU A 443 12.88 -13.38 -14.15
N PRO A 444 13.28 -14.61 -13.79
CA PRO A 444 12.77 -15.30 -12.63
C PRO A 444 13.26 -14.65 -11.33
N HIS A 445 12.34 -14.39 -10.39
CA HIS A 445 12.67 -13.91 -9.04
C HIS A 445 12.99 -15.06 -8.09
N GLY A 446 13.46 -14.72 -6.87
CA GLY A 446 13.86 -15.70 -5.86
C GLY A 446 12.77 -16.72 -5.49
N GLY A 447 11.49 -16.33 -5.56
CA GLY A 447 10.37 -17.24 -5.29
C GLY A 447 10.30 -18.43 -6.25
N VAL A 448 10.57 -18.23 -7.54
CA VAL A 448 10.56 -19.29 -8.56
C VAL A 448 11.65 -20.32 -8.29
N TRP A 449 12.89 -19.86 -8.14
CA TRP A 449 14.04 -20.73 -7.87
C TRP A 449 13.94 -21.39 -6.49
N GLY A 450 13.38 -20.70 -5.50
CA GLY A 450 13.10 -21.24 -4.17
C GLY A 450 12.11 -22.40 -4.21
N ALA A 451 11.05 -22.29 -5.00
CA ALA A 451 10.11 -23.39 -5.22
C ALA A 451 10.78 -24.60 -5.86
N LEU A 452 11.61 -24.40 -6.90
CA LEU A 452 12.35 -25.49 -7.54
C LEU A 452 13.36 -26.14 -6.57
N LEU A 453 14.14 -25.35 -5.83
CA LEU A 453 15.09 -25.85 -4.84
C LEU A 453 14.39 -26.66 -3.73
N GLY A 454 13.23 -26.19 -3.28
CA GLY A 454 12.36 -26.90 -2.34
C GLY A 454 11.87 -28.25 -2.88
N ALA A 455 11.44 -28.29 -4.15
CA ALA A 455 11.04 -29.51 -4.83
C ALA A 455 12.19 -30.51 -5.02
N CYS A 456 13.40 -30.03 -5.34
CA CYS A 456 14.58 -30.89 -5.46
C CYS A 456 14.96 -31.56 -4.12
N ARG A 457 14.65 -30.93 -2.98
CA ARG A 457 14.79 -31.58 -1.67
C ARG A 457 13.83 -32.76 -1.51
N ILE A 458 12.58 -32.60 -1.95
CA ILE A 458 11.54 -33.63 -1.81
C ILE A 458 11.89 -34.85 -2.68
N HIS A 459 12.30 -34.61 -3.92
CA HIS A 459 12.54 -35.67 -4.92
C HIS A 459 14.01 -36.10 -5.05
N GLY A 460 14.91 -35.51 -4.26
CA GLY A 460 16.31 -35.94 -4.15
C GLY A 460 17.17 -35.72 -5.40
N ASN A 461 17.00 -34.61 -6.13
CA ASN A 461 17.80 -34.30 -7.33
C ASN A 461 18.86 -33.21 -7.06
N PRO A 462 20.12 -33.58 -6.76
CA PRO A 462 21.16 -32.61 -6.41
C PRO A 462 21.67 -31.77 -7.58
N ASN A 463 21.47 -32.21 -8.83
CA ASN A 463 21.98 -31.50 -10.00
C ASN A 463 21.10 -30.28 -10.32
N ILE A 464 19.77 -30.47 -10.38
CA ILE A 464 18.82 -29.36 -10.57
C ILE A 464 18.84 -28.43 -9.35
N ALA A 465 19.00 -28.98 -8.14
CA ALA A 465 19.14 -28.18 -6.93
C ALA A 465 20.33 -27.19 -7.01
N GLN A 466 21.46 -27.62 -7.57
CA GLN A 466 22.63 -26.76 -7.74
C GLN A 466 22.32 -25.59 -8.69
N VAL A 467 21.69 -25.85 -9.84
CA VAL A 467 21.29 -24.80 -10.79
C VAL A 467 20.38 -23.78 -10.12
N ALA A 468 19.36 -24.24 -9.38
CA ALA A 468 18.44 -23.34 -8.68
C ALA A 468 19.16 -22.51 -7.59
N ALA A 469 20.03 -23.14 -6.81
CA ALA A 469 20.77 -22.46 -5.76
C ALA A 469 21.78 -21.43 -6.29
N ASP A 470 22.47 -21.73 -7.39
CA ASP A 470 23.43 -20.81 -8.01
C ASP A 470 22.75 -19.52 -8.50
N GLN A 471 21.51 -19.62 -8.98
CA GLN A 471 20.72 -18.43 -9.32
C GLN A 471 20.20 -17.70 -8.08
N LEU A 472 19.74 -18.42 -7.06
CA LEU A 472 19.36 -17.82 -5.76
C LEU A 472 20.52 -17.08 -5.09
N PHE A 473 21.75 -17.56 -5.20
CA PHE A 473 22.91 -16.87 -4.63
C PHE A 473 23.25 -15.56 -5.33
N LYS A 474 22.82 -15.38 -6.59
CA LYS A 474 22.94 -14.11 -7.31
C LYS A 474 21.82 -13.14 -6.94
N LEU A 475 20.59 -13.64 -6.80
CA LEU A 475 19.40 -12.84 -6.50
C LEU A 475 19.32 -12.44 -5.02
N GLU A 476 19.61 -13.37 -4.12
CA GLU A 476 19.47 -13.25 -2.67
C GLU A 476 20.77 -13.69 -1.96
N PRO A 477 21.86 -12.90 -2.07
CA PRO A 477 23.18 -13.29 -1.57
C PRO A 477 23.23 -13.48 -0.04
N ASP A 478 22.30 -12.86 0.68
CA ASP A 478 22.16 -12.90 2.14
C ASP A 478 21.15 -13.97 2.62
N GLY A 479 20.48 -14.64 1.69
CA GLY A 479 19.47 -15.68 1.97
C GLY A 479 20.09 -16.98 2.48
N ILE A 480 20.49 -17.03 3.77
CA ILE A 480 21.12 -18.21 4.38
C ILE A 480 20.28 -19.49 4.25
N GLY A 481 18.95 -19.37 4.19
CA GLY A 481 18.03 -20.49 4.01
C GLY A 481 18.33 -21.31 2.76
N ASN A 482 18.68 -20.65 1.65
CA ASN A 482 18.98 -21.29 0.37
C ASN A 482 20.28 -22.10 0.45
N TYR A 483 21.30 -21.56 1.12
CA TYR A 483 22.57 -22.26 1.37
C TYR A 483 22.37 -23.50 2.26
N ILE A 484 21.58 -23.38 3.33
CA ILE A 484 21.29 -24.50 4.22
C ILE A 484 20.49 -25.57 3.47
N LEU A 485 19.51 -25.17 2.67
CA LEU A 485 18.67 -26.09 1.89
C LEU A 485 19.53 -26.90 0.89
N LEU A 486 20.41 -26.25 0.13
CA LEU A 486 21.34 -26.95 -0.77
C LEU A 486 22.30 -27.85 0.01
N SER A 487 22.84 -27.38 1.14
CA SER A 487 23.69 -28.20 2.01
C SER A 487 22.99 -29.48 2.46
N ASN A 488 21.69 -29.39 2.77
CA ASN A 488 20.90 -30.53 3.20
C ASN A 488 20.66 -31.50 2.04
N ILE A 489 20.40 -31.00 0.84
CA ILE A 489 20.24 -31.83 -0.37
C ILE A 489 21.54 -32.58 -0.69
N TYR A 490 22.70 -31.92 -0.62
CA TYR A 490 23.99 -32.58 -0.82
C TYR A 490 24.31 -33.61 0.26
N ALA A 491 23.98 -33.33 1.53
CA ALA A 491 24.14 -34.29 2.61
C ALA A 491 23.29 -35.55 2.39
N SER A 492 22.02 -35.39 2.02
CA SER A 492 21.13 -36.51 1.68
C SER A 492 21.62 -37.30 0.45
N ALA A 493 22.32 -36.66 -0.48
CA ALA A 493 22.92 -37.30 -1.65
C ALA A 493 24.34 -37.86 -1.40
N GLY A 494 24.87 -37.78 -0.16
CA GLY A 494 26.21 -38.25 0.20
C GLY A 494 27.38 -37.41 -0.35
N ARG A 495 27.12 -36.21 -0.87
CA ARG A 495 28.14 -35.32 -1.48
C ARG A 495 28.81 -34.43 -0.42
N TRP A 496 29.55 -35.04 0.51
CA TRP A 496 30.16 -34.34 1.67
C TRP A 496 31.20 -33.28 1.32
N GLU A 497 31.91 -33.43 0.21
CA GLU A 497 32.88 -32.41 -0.25
C GLU A 497 32.18 -31.09 -0.59
N GLU A 498 31.05 -31.14 -1.28
CA GLU A 498 30.25 -29.97 -1.63
C GLU A 498 29.64 -29.31 -0.39
N VAL A 499 29.19 -30.11 0.58
CA VAL A 499 28.74 -29.61 1.90
C VAL A 499 29.86 -28.83 2.61
N SER A 500 31.08 -29.35 2.59
CA SER A 500 32.25 -28.69 3.19
C SER A 500 32.57 -27.35 2.50
N LYS A 501 32.54 -27.32 1.15
CA LYS A 501 32.71 -26.09 0.37
C LYS A 501 31.64 -25.05 0.73
N LEU A 502 30.38 -25.46 0.77
CA LEU A 502 29.26 -24.55 1.05
C LEU A 502 29.32 -23.98 2.48
N ARG A 503 29.69 -24.80 3.47
CA ARG A 503 29.91 -24.34 4.85
C ARG A 503 31.04 -23.31 4.96
N LYS A 504 32.10 -23.42 4.14
CA LYS A 504 33.16 -22.39 4.07
C LYS A 504 32.62 -21.08 3.52
N VAL A 505 31.77 -21.11 2.49
CA VAL A 505 31.12 -19.92 1.92
C VAL A 505 30.22 -19.23 2.95
N ILE A 506 29.39 -19.99 3.68
CA ILE A 506 28.52 -19.46 4.74
C ILE A 506 29.33 -18.71 5.82
N ARG A 507 30.45 -19.31 6.25
CA ARG A 507 31.36 -18.69 7.24
C ARG A 507 32.06 -17.44 6.70
N ALA A 508 32.54 -17.49 5.46
CA ALA A 508 33.23 -16.37 4.83
C ALA A 508 32.31 -15.14 4.65
N LYS A 509 31.03 -15.36 4.35
CA LYS A 509 30.02 -14.30 4.25
C LYS A 509 29.46 -13.83 5.61
N GLY A 510 29.79 -14.50 6.72
CA GLY A 510 29.28 -14.13 8.05
C GLY A 510 27.76 -14.31 8.23
N LEU A 511 27.12 -15.14 7.40
CA LEU A 511 25.67 -15.34 7.44
C LEU A 511 25.25 -16.03 8.74
N LYS A 512 24.28 -15.44 9.45
CA LYS A 512 23.71 -15.99 10.69
C LYS A 512 22.32 -16.55 10.44
N LYS A 513 22.07 -17.75 10.96
CA LYS A 513 20.76 -18.41 10.87
C LYS A 513 19.79 -17.77 11.87
N ASN A 514 18.63 -17.34 11.39
CA ASN A 514 17.51 -17.01 12.28
C ASN A 514 16.99 -18.31 12.92
N PRO A 515 16.86 -18.37 14.26
CA PRO A 515 16.33 -19.56 14.91
C PRO A 515 14.86 -19.77 14.54
N GLY A 516 14.48 -21.04 14.37
CA GLY A 516 13.08 -21.40 14.16
C GLY A 516 12.30 -21.16 15.45
N CYS A 517 11.34 -20.24 15.39
CA CYS A 517 10.48 -19.89 16.50
C CYS A 517 9.07 -20.39 16.21
N SER A 518 8.48 -21.06 17.20
CA SER A 518 7.05 -21.38 17.21
C SER A 518 6.42 -20.65 18.37
N TRP A 519 5.27 -20.02 18.19
CA TRP A 519 4.59 -19.31 19.26
C TRP A 519 3.12 -19.72 19.38
N PHE A 520 2.61 -19.61 20.61
CA PHE A 520 1.24 -19.89 20.99
C PHE A 520 0.60 -18.62 21.55
N GLU A 521 -0.60 -18.27 21.05
CA GLU A 521 -1.39 -17.15 21.56
C GLU A 521 -2.39 -17.69 22.60
N GLY A 522 -2.22 -17.28 23.86
CA GLY A 522 -3.13 -17.68 24.95
C GLY A 522 -4.47 -16.93 24.91
N LYS A 523 -5.46 -17.40 25.69
CA LYS A 523 -6.82 -16.81 25.76
C LYS A 523 -6.85 -15.31 26.11
N LYS A 524 -5.82 -14.79 26.78
CA LYS A 524 -5.68 -13.36 27.13
C LYS A 524 -4.97 -12.53 26.04
N GLY A 525 -4.51 -13.17 24.96
CA GLY A 525 -3.67 -12.56 23.92
C GLY A 525 -2.18 -12.48 24.30
N ASP A 526 -1.76 -13.24 25.30
CA ASP A 526 -0.35 -13.36 25.68
C ASP A 526 0.35 -14.29 24.67
N ILE A 527 1.44 -13.80 24.05
CA ILE A 527 2.23 -14.56 23.09
C ILE A 527 3.36 -15.27 23.84
N HIS A 528 3.40 -16.59 23.72
CA HIS A 528 4.47 -17.42 24.28
C HIS A 528 5.32 -17.97 23.15
N GLU A 529 6.56 -17.52 23.07
CA GLU A 529 7.54 -17.95 22.07
C GLU A 529 8.35 -19.14 22.56
N PHE A 530 8.62 -20.08 21.65
CA PHE A 530 9.41 -21.27 21.90
C PHE A 530 10.49 -21.41 20.85
N PHE A 531 11.72 -21.63 21.31
CA PHE A 531 12.86 -21.99 20.47
C PHE A 531 13.23 -23.46 20.64
N ALA A 532 14.03 -24.00 19.72
CA ALA A 532 14.55 -25.36 19.87
C ALA A 532 15.46 -25.43 21.11
N ASP A 533 15.32 -26.49 21.91
CA ASP A 533 16.01 -26.69 23.20
C ASP A 533 15.76 -25.60 24.26
N ASP A 534 14.67 -24.85 24.14
CA ASP A 534 14.41 -23.70 25.01
C ASP A 534 14.07 -24.09 26.46
N ALA A 535 14.86 -23.54 27.39
CA ALA A 535 14.66 -23.64 28.84
C ALA A 535 14.27 -22.31 29.50
N THR A 536 14.12 -21.24 28.72
CA THR A 536 13.88 -19.88 29.22
C THR A 536 12.45 -19.66 29.72
N HIS A 537 11.51 -20.47 29.27
CA HIS A 537 10.11 -20.37 29.68
C HIS A 537 9.91 -20.75 31.17
N GLN A 538 9.15 -19.95 31.91
CA GLN A 538 8.89 -20.15 33.35
C GLN A 538 8.36 -21.55 33.69
N ARG A 539 7.55 -22.14 32.78
CA ARG A 539 6.96 -23.49 32.88
C ARG A 539 7.70 -24.58 32.07
N SER A 540 8.98 -24.39 31.74
CA SER A 540 9.73 -25.30 30.86
C SER A 540 9.81 -26.76 31.38
N SER A 541 9.82 -26.98 32.69
CA SER A 541 9.80 -28.33 33.29
C SER A 541 8.49 -29.08 33.01
N GLU A 542 7.36 -28.42 33.23
CA GLU A 542 6.01 -28.95 32.96
C GLU A 542 5.80 -29.23 31.48
N ILE A 543 6.21 -28.30 30.61
CA ILE A 543 6.09 -28.46 29.15
C ILE A 543 6.87 -29.69 28.68
N ARG A 544 8.11 -29.85 29.14
CA ARG A 544 8.94 -31.02 28.78
C ARG A 544 8.37 -32.32 29.34
N GLN A 545 7.73 -32.28 30.51
CA GLN A 545 7.05 -33.47 31.06
C GLN A 545 5.82 -33.84 30.23
N ALA A 546 4.98 -32.86 29.87
CA ALA A 546 3.82 -33.07 29.01
C ALA A 546 4.23 -33.60 27.63
N LEU A 547 5.29 -33.04 27.04
CA LEU A 547 5.84 -33.51 25.78
C LEU A 547 6.33 -34.96 25.88
N ARG A 548 7.06 -35.34 26.94
CA ARG A 548 7.49 -36.73 27.16
C ARG A 548 6.31 -37.69 27.25
N GLN A 549 5.26 -37.32 27.99
CA GLN A 549 4.05 -38.14 28.10
C GLN A 549 3.33 -38.30 26.75
N LEU A 550 3.23 -37.23 25.98
CA LEU A 550 2.66 -37.26 24.64
C LEU A 550 3.47 -38.18 23.70
N LEU A 551 4.80 -38.06 23.71
CA LEU A 551 5.68 -38.88 22.88
C LEU A 551 5.58 -40.37 23.21
N VAL A 552 5.43 -40.74 24.50
CA VAL A 552 5.19 -42.12 24.90
C VAL A 552 3.87 -42.64 24.32
N ARG A 553 2.79 -41.85 24.40
CA ARG A 553 1.49 -42.20 23.80
C ARG A 553 1.56 -42.35 22.29
N LEU A 554 2.28 -41.45 21.63
CA LEU A 554 2.51 -41.48 20.17
C LEU A 554 3.24 -42.76 19.75
N ARG A 555 4.33 -43.14 20.44
CA ARG A 555 5.07 -44.38 20.15
C ARG A 555 4.22 -45.63 20.34
N ALA A 556 3.35 -45.64 21.35
CA ALA A 556 2.42 -46.75 21.58
C ALA A 556 1.42 -46.94 20.43
N HIS A 557 1.12 -45.88 19.69
CA HIS A 557 0.24 -45.90 18.51
C HIS A 557 1.02 -45.99 17.18
N GLY A 558 2.30 -46.36 17.22
CA GLY A 558 3.09 -46.67 16.02
C GLY A 558 3.85 -45.51 15.40
N TYR A 559 3.87 -44.32 16.02
CA TYR A 559 4.72 -43.22 15.56
C TYR A 559 6.21 -43.57 15.68
N LYS A 560 6.95 -43.38 14.58
CA LYS A 560 8.41 -43.50 14.51
C LYS A 560 9.02 -42.18 14.02
N PRO A 561 10.06 -41.65 14.69
CA PRO A 561 10.71 -40.42 14.27
C PRO A 561 11.31 -40.55 12.86
N ASN A 562 11.04 -39.57 11.99
CA ASN A 562 11.63 -39.56 10.65
C ASN A 562 13.06 -38.98 10.70
N LEU A 563 14.06 -39.85 10.88
CA LEU A 563 15.47 -39.47 11.00
C LEU A 563 16.02 -38.77 9.74
N SER A 564 15.41 -38.95 8.57
CA SER A 564 15.80 -38.25 7.34
C SER A 564 15.51 -36.74 7.37
N SER A 565 14.66 -36.29 8.29
CA SER A 565 14.40 -34.86 8.54
C SER A 565 15.60 -34.13 9.18
N VAL A 566 16.61 -34.85 9.68
CA VAL A 566 17.85 -34.29 10.23
C VAL A 566 19.01 -34.64 9.30
N PRO A 567 19.45 -33.72 8.42
CA PRO A 567 20.44 -33.99 7.38
C PRO A 567 21.89 -33.94 7.89
N TYR A 568 22.11 -34.02 9.20
CA TYR A 568 23.44 -34.02 9.78
C TYR A 568 23.99 -35.43 9.90
N ASP A 569 25.31 -35.58 9.71
CA ASP A 569 26.04 -36.82 9.99
C ASP A 569 26.19 -36.98 11.51
N LEU A 570 25.12 -37.43 12.14
CA LEU A 570 25.00 -37.67 13.58
C LEU A 570 24.48 -39.08 13.79
N THR A 571 24.73 -39.61 14.98
CA THR A 571 24.16 -40.90 15.39
C THR A 571 22.62 -40.83 15.39
N ASP A 572 21.95 -41.95 15.16
CA ASP A 572 20.48 -42.01 15.14
C ASP A 572 19.87 -41.50 16.46
N ASP A 573 20.54 -41.76 17.59
CA ASP A 573 20.16 -41.25 18.92
C ASP A 573 20.23 -39.71 19.02
N GLU A 574 21.25 -39.09 18.41
CA GLU A 574 21.40 -37.63 18.39
C GLU A 574 20.39 -36.97 17.45
N LYS A 575 20.12 -37.58 16.29
CA LYS A 575 19.07 -37.13 15.36
C LYS A 575 17.70 -37.19 16.04
N GLU A 576 17.42 -38.26 16.77
CA GLU A 576 16.17 -38.39 17.53
C GLU A 576 16.05 -37.29 18.59
N ARG A 577 17.10 -37.02 19.36
CA ARG A 577 17.09 -35.95 20.38
C ARG A 577 16.76 -34.58 19.78
N ILE A 578 17.37 -34.23 18.65
CA ILE A 578 17.11 -32.96 17.94
C ILE A 578 15.65 -32.89 17.50
N LEU A 579 15.11 -33.95 16.90
CA LEU A 579 13.71 -33.98 16.49
C LEU A 579 12.76 -33.79 17.68
N MET A 580 13.11 -34.33 18.85
CA MET A 580 12.28 -34.20 20.05
C MET A 580 12.34 -32.80 20.69
N SER A 581 13.33 -31.98 20.35
CA SER A 581 13.48 -30.63 20.88
C SER A 581 12.97 -29.51 19.96
N HIS A 582 12.34 -29.86 18.84
CA HIS A 582 11.73 -28.89 17.93
C HIS A 582 10.69 -28.00 18.62
N SER A 583 10.71 -26.70 18.30
CA SER A 583 9.85 -25.70 18.94
C SER A 583 8.35 -25.95 18.72
N GLU A 584 7.97 -26.56 17.61
CA GLU A 584 6.57 -26.94 17.33
C GLU A 584 6.03 -27.92 18.38
N LYS A 585 6.84 -28.88 18.80
CA LYS A 585 6.46 -29.90 19.78
C LYS A 585 6.33 -29.31 21.18
N LEU A 586 7.21 -28.36 21.52
CA LEU A 586 7.14 -27.59 22.76
C LEU A 586 5.88 -26.72 22.80
N ALA A 587 5.59 -26.02 21.70
CA ALA A 587 4.38 -25.21 21.56
C ALA A 587 3.10 -26.05 21.68
N LEU A 588 3.06 -27.23 21.06
CA LEU A 588 1.94 -28.17 21.22
C LEU A 588 1.76 -28.61 22.68
N ALA A 589 2.84 -29.03 23.33
CA ALA A 589 2.80 -29.46 24.73
C ALA A 589 2.32 -28.33 25.66
N TYR A 590 2.77 -27.09 25.42
CA TYR A 590 2.27 -25.93 26.15
C TYR A 590 0.79 -25.64 25.85
N GLY A 591 0.40 -25.70 24.58
CA GLY A 591 -0.98 -25.56 24.15
C GLY A 591 -1.89 -26.53 24.89
N MET A 592 -1.51 -27.82 24.94
CA MET A 592 -2.25 -28.86 25.67
C MET A 592 -2.38 -28.58 27.18
N LEU A 593 -1.39 -27.93 27.80
CA LEU A 593 -1.44 -27.59 29.23
C LEU A 593 -2.33 -26.38 29.53
N CYS A 594 -2.55 -25.50 28.55
CA CYS A 594 -3.24 -24.22 28.75
C CYS A 594 -4.69 -24.23 28.26
N THR A 595 -5.11 -25.28 27.57
CA THR A 595 -6.40 -25.37 26.89
C THR A 595 -7.16 -26.62 27.32
N GLU A 596 -8.48 -26.52 27.35
CA GLU A 596 -9.35 -27.59 27.82
C GLU A 596 -9.50 -28.72 26.79
N ALA A 597 -9.97 -29.89 27.24
CA ALA A 597 -10.23 -31.02 26.35
C ALA A 597 -11.32 -30.65 25.32
N GLY A 598 -10.94 -30.62 24.04
CA GLY A 598 -11.83 -30.29 22.92
C GLY A 598 -11.61 -28.90 22.30
N GLU A 599 -10.83 -28.01 22.92
CA GLU A 599 -10.50 -26.72 22.30
C GLU A 599 -9.51 -26.90 21.14
N THR A 600 -9.58 -26.04 20.13
CA THR A 600 -8.60 -26.00 19.02
C THR A 600 -7.28 -25.39 19.51
N ILE A 601 -6.15 -26.01 19.15
CA ILE A 601 -4.80 -25.49 19.48
C ILE A 601 -4.23 -24.79 18.24
N THR A 602 -4.01 -23.48 18.31
CA THR A 602 -3.39 -22.72 17.22
C THR A 602 -1.93 -22.40 17.51
N ILE A 603 -1.04 -22.79 16.61
CA ILE A 603 0.41 -22.56 16.71
C ILE A 603 0.86 -21.84 15.45
N MET A 604 1.74 -20.86 15.62
CA MET A 604 2.32 -20.10 14.52
C MET A 604 3.82 -20.40 14.46
N LYS A 605 4.37 -20.51 13.24
CA LYS A 605 5.79 -20.81 13.01
C LYS A 605 6.35 -19.86 11.95
N ASN A 606 7.54 -19.31 12.22
CA ASN A 606 8.23 -18.41 11.27
C ASN A 606 8.87 -19.12 10.06
N LEU A 607 9.01 -20.45 10.12
CA LEU A 607 9.60 -21.30 9.09
C LEU A 607 8.63 -22.41 8.68
N ARG A 608 8.89 -23.09 7.56
CA ARG A 608 8.18 -24.30 7.16
C ARG A 608 8.28 -25.38 8.23
N ILE A 609 7.16 -25.99 8.62
CA ILE A 609 7.14 -27.16 9.53
C ILE A 609 7.87 -28.34 8.89
N CYS A 610 8.72 -29.05 9.65
CA CYS A 610 9.38 -30.26 9.13
C CYS A 610 8.40 -31.43 9.00
N GLU A 611 8.75 -32.42 8.17
CA GLU A 611 7.90 -33.59 7.92
C GLU A 611 7.63 -34.39 9.21
N ASP A 612 8.66 -34.57 10.05
CA ASP A 612 8.49 -35.24 11.34
C ASP A 612 7.50 -34.51 12.27
N CYS A 613 7.61 -33.18 12.38
CA CYS A 613 6.67 -32.40 13.18
C CYS A 613 5.27 -32.45 12.59
N HIS A 614 5.12 -32.42 11.26
CA HIS A 614 3.83 -32.61 10.61
C HIS A 614 3.18 -33.96 10.99
N ASN A 615 3.94 -35.05 10.93
CA ASN A 615 3.46 -36.39 11.29
C ASN A 615 3.10 -36.51 12.78
N VAL A 616 3.87 -35.84 13.66
CA VAL A 616 3.57 -35.77 15.10
C VAL A 616 2.25 -35.05 15.35
N MET A 617 1.95 -33.99 14.61
CA MET A 617 0.71 -33.23 14.75
C MET A 617 -0.50 -34.02 14.25
N CYS A 618 -0.36 -34.76 13.14
CA CYS A 618 -1.37 -35.72 12.69
C CYS A 618 -1.68 -36.73 13.81
N ALA A 619 -0.67 -37.46 14.28
CA ALA A 619 -0.84 -38.48 15.31
C ALA A 619 -1.31 -37.90 16.66
N ALA A 620 -0.90 -36.68 17.01
CA ALA A 620 -1.39 -36.00 18.20
C ALA A 620 -2.88 -35.64 18.09
N SER A 621 -3.34 -35.17 16.94
CA SER A 621 -4.77 -34.87 16.72
C SER A 621 -5.64 -36.11 16.88
N GLU A 622 -5.17 -37.27 16.40
CA GLU A 622 -5.86 -38.56 16.54
C GLU A 622 -5.92 -39.03 17.99
N ILE A 623 -4.79 -39.00 18.70
CA ILE A 623 -4.68 -39.50 20.09
C ILE A 623 -5.42 -38.60 21.09
N THR A 624 -5.44 -37.29 20.83
CA THR A 624 -6.06 -36.33 21.74
C THR A 624 -7.51 -36.03 21.37
N GLY A 625 -7.94 -36.34 20.14
CA GLY A 625 -9.25 -35.96 19.60
C GLY A 625 -9.42 -34.45 19.44
N ARG A 626 -8.32 -33.69 19.40
CA ARG A 626 -8.32 -32.22 19.32
C ARG A 626 -7.93 -31.77 17.92
N GLU A 627 -8.56 -30.68 17.49
CA GLU A 627 -8.13 -29.97 16.29
C GLU A 627 -6.86 -29.16 16.60
N ILE A 628 -5.84 -29.31 15.76
CA ILE A 628 -4.58 -28.57 15.87
C ILE A 628 -4.41 -27.80 14.57
N ILE A 629 -4.23 -26.47 14.67
CA ILE A 629 -3.98 -25.60 13.53
C ILE A 629 -2.56 -25.09 13.63
N ILE A 630 -1.77 -25.31 12.59
CA ILE A 630 -0.42 -24.74 12.50
C ILE A 630 -0.31 -23.85 11.27
N ARG A 631 0.01 -22.57 11.46
CA ARG A 631 0.47 -21.71 10.38
C ARG A 631 1.98 -21.78 10.27
N ASP A 632 2.48 -22.21 9.12
CA ASP A 632 3.86 -21.95 8.74
C ASP A 632 3.98 -20.66 7.93
N ASN A 633 5.16 -20.39 7.36
CA ASN A 633 5.40 -19.17 6.61
C ASN A 633 4.47 -18.95 5.41
N MET A 634 3.85 -20.01 4.87
CA MET A 634 3.06 -19.94 3.63
C MET A 634 1.63 -20.49 3.76
N ARG A 635 1.36 -21.43 4.67
CA ARG A 635 0.06 -22.12 4.75
C ARG A 635 -0.38 -22.47 6.18
N PHE A 636 -1.67 -22.69 6.30
CA PHE A 636 -2.28 -23.34 7.45
C PHE A 636 -2.41 -24.85 7.21
N HIS A 637 -2.03 -25.61 8.23
CA HIS A 637 -2.24 -27.04 8.31
C HIS A 637 -3.30 -27.28 9.38
N HIS A 638 -4.44 -27.84 8.97
CA HIS A 638 -5.52 -28.19 9.89
C HIS A 638 -5.44 -29.69 10.13
N PHE A 639 -5.04 -30.07 11.34
CA PHE A 639 -4.91 -31.45 11.76
C PHE A 639 -6.17 -31.87 12.53
N HIS A 640 -6.87 -32.85 11.98
CA HIS A 640 -8.10 -33.39 12.55
C HIS A 640 -8.14 -34.90 12.37
N ASN A 641 -8.32 -35.64 13.47
CA ASN A 641 -8.43 -37.10 13.50
C ASN A 641 -7.35 -37.84 12.67
N GLY A 642 -6.09 -37.44 12.81
CA GLY A 642 -4.98 -38.10 12.12
C GLY A 642 -4.72 -37.63 10.69
N THR A 643 -5.57 -36.75 10.16
CA THR A 643 -5.46 -36.21 8.80
C THR A 643 -5.12 -34.72 8.81
N CYS A 644 -4.37 -34.27 7.80
CA CYS A 644 -4.08 -32.86 7.57
C CYS A 644 -4.83 -32.34 6.34
N SER A 645 -5.26 -31.07 6.36
CA SER A 645 -5.90 -30.40 5.22
C SER A 645 -5.05 -30.38 3.94
N CYS A 646 -3.74 -30.63 4.02
CA CYS A 646 -2.87 -30.78 2.85
C CYS A 646 -2.94 -32.17 2.19
N GLY A 647 -3.73 -33.11 2.72
CA GLY A 647 -3.81 -34.48 2.19
C GLY A 647 -2.49 -35.26 2.26
N ASN A 648 -1.62 -34.90 3.22
CA ASN A 648 -0.23 -35.40 3.35
C ASN A 648 0.69 -35.06 2.17
N PHE A 649 0.29 -34.13 1.29
CA PHE A 649 1.18 -33.49 0.32
C PHE A 649 2.01 -32.41 1.06
N TRP A 650 3.02 -32.88 1.81
CA TRP A 650 3.87 -32.04 2.67
C TRP A 650 4.76 -31.09 1.88
#